data_AF-F8EVU5-F1
#
_entry.id   AF-F8EVU5-F1
#
_cell.length_a   1.000
_cell.length_b   1.000
_cell.length_c   1.000
_cell.angle_alpha   90.00
_cell.angle_beta   90.00
_cell.angle_gamma   90.00
#
_symmetry.space_group_name_H-M   'P 1'
#
loop_
_entity.id
_entity.type
_entity.pdbx_description
1 polymer ?
#
loop_
_entity_poly.entity_id
_entity_poly.type
_entity_poly.pdbx_seq_one_letter_code
_entity_poly.pdbx_strand_id
1 'polypeptide(L)'
;MAHNQTLLSSDKDVKPLLSRQLKRRIQFLALFASFIPASLFLSDQTYGQRNSIAIVNQPAVTDSKIAKWQTLRSGTSLSFQDYASFLIENPHWPAENILRHSAEKTLTDGLIAMGEKPQSAIRFFEIYPPTTNSGRAAYALILAAYGQQAEAIKQAKWAWTEGYLPLDIENALLTRFNNAFTSQEQALREDRLLWSHNIDAARLQLSRVPEDQKPAFETRIALQSAAPESESLLAALGTNADDDPGMLADHVLYLRAQSRPFDARNLLAASRKWQHPPLDAGEWLNLLLTFAQATANDKQYAQTLAIVRQVFSAFSDGTKVKDQSFTIRDRYTDLLFLGGRTALKHLGQPQEALALFSHYAAASKSPQSRSRGYYWAARSALAMQDKGAARHYLMLAARAPDQFYGQLSLEILGQDVPIPPYAPALPDQQRQNLFYGTSLTQASIRLGQQQNWRDQSIFLRALANALKQPEEYALATDLSLRIGRPDLAVMASRSMRNSDLISYNRSGYPSYSLPVESQPSWVMVHALSRQESQFDRHAKSSVGALGLMQLMPKTAKDQAQKLGLSYDPARLVDDPSYNLTLGASFYERMRRYYQGSHLLAVAAYNAGPGNVNRYLSSYGDPRLANVDVIDWIEDFPLDETRNYIQRVLENAVVYSRIDPDTNRSRVGGQALSDYLGGMNHIGPTLSQSQ
;
A
#
# COMPACT_ATOMS: atom_id res chain seq x y z
N MET A 1 83.31 -8.71 15.10
CA MET A 1 84.46 -7.93 14.61
C MET A 1 83.92 -7.06 13.47
N ALA A 2 83.98 -5.74 13.39
CA ALA A 2 84.50 -4.61 14.17
C ALA A 2 83.74 -3.35 13.61
N HIS A 3 83.22 -2.42 14.43
CA HIS A 3 83.73 -1.03 14.68
C HIS A 3 83.81 -0.12 13.42
N ASN A 4 83.59 1.21 13.41
CA ASN A 4 83.29 2.27 14.39
C ASN A 4 82.93 3.55 13.57
N GLN A 5 81.95 4.37 13.97
CA GLN A 5 82.06 5.68 14.66
C GLN A 5 82.89 6.83 14.03
N THR A 6 82.27 8.01 13.99
CA THR A 6 82.82 9.38 14.21
C THR A 6 81.60 10.34 14.13
N LEU A 7 81.38 11.42 14.89
CA LEU A 7 82.00 12.08 16.05
C LEU A 7 80.98 13.11 16.64
N LEU A 8 81.09 13.33 17.96
CA LEU A 8 80.62 14.40 18.88
C LEU A 8 80.40 15.83 18.29
N SER A 9 79.59 16.77 18.82
CA SER A 9 79.53 17.27 20.22
C SER A 9 78.35 18.25 20.52
N SER A 10 77.87 18.22 21.79
CA SER A 10 77.31 19.27 22.70
C SER A 10 76.73 20.61 22.16
N ASP A 11 75.49 21.03 22.42
CA ASP A 11 74.77 21.32 23.70
C ASP A 11 75.14 22.66 24.36
N LYS A 12 74.24 23.68 24.28
CA LYS A 12 73.66 24.45 25.42
C LYS A 12 73.04 25.83 25.07
N ASP A 13 71.83 26.02 25.60
CA ASP A 13 71.18 27.24 26.14
C ASP A 13 70.94 28.44 25.19
N VAL A 14 69.74 29.04 25.02
CA VAL A 14 68.83 29.70 25.97
C VAL A 14 67.47 30.00 25.27
N LYS A 15 66.32 29.71 25.90
CA LYS A 15 64.97 30.33 25.63
C LYS A 15 64.82 31.60 26.53
N PRO A 16 63.87 32.57 26.38
CA PRO A 16 62.56 32.56 25.70
C PRO A 16 62.14 33.92 25.04
N LEU A 17 60.83 34.08 24.76
CA LEU A 17 60.03 35.29 24.41
C LEU A 17 59.67 35.41 22.91
N LEU A 18 58.47 34.96 22.54
CA LEU A 18 57.24 35.78 22.47
C LEU A 18 57.35 36.97 21.49
N SER A 19 56.78 36.82 20.28
CA SER A 19 55.60 37.61 19.90
C SER A 19 55.12 37.35 18.46
N ARG A 20 53.79 37.17 18.38
CA ARG A 20 52.89 37.73 17.35
C ARG A 20 53.21 37.47 15.87
N GLN A 21 52.67 36.36 15.36
CA GLN A 21 51.72 36.36 14.23
C GLN A 21 51.10 34.96 14.05
N LEU A 22 50.22 34.57 14.98
CA LEU A 22 49.25 33.49 14.74
C LEU A 22 47.99 33.74 15.58
N LYS A 23 47.25 34.81 15.23
CA LYS A 23 45.88 35.06 15.69
C LYS A 23 45.13 35.78 14.59
N ARG A 24 44.28 35.05 13.85
CA ARG A 24 42.93 35.43 13.38
C ARG A 24 42.54 34.59 12.17
N ARG A 25 41.90 33.44 12.43
CA ARG A 25 40.67 32.95 11.79
C ARG A 25 40.22 31.67 12.51
N ILE A 26 39.91 31.83 13.79
CA ILE A 26 39.01 30.95 14.55
C ILE A 26 37.89 31.89 15.01
N GLN A 27 36.77 31.86 14.30
CA GLN A 27 35.42 32.24 14.75
C GLN A 27 34.46 32.03 13.56
N PHE A 28 33.29 31.47 13.87
CA PHE A 28 32.19 31.05 12.99
C PHE A 28 32.22 29.61 12.46
N LEU A 29 31.93 28.65 13.34
CA LEU A 29 30.77 27.74 13.24
C LEU A 29 30.75 26.80 14.45
N ALA A 30 30.29 27.33 15.58
CA ALA A 30 29.85 26.56 16.74
C ALA A 30 28.56 27.20 17.26
N LEU A 31 27.44 26.52 17.02
CA LEU A 31 26.06 26.69 17.55
C LEU A 31 25.19 25.84 16.60
N PHE A 32 24.72 24.63 16.86
CA PHE A 32 24.45 23.87 18.08
C PHE A 32 24.99 22.45 17.92
N ALA A 33 26.07 22.11 18.63
CA ALA A 33 26.40 20.73 18.94
C ALA A 33 26.08 20.55 20.43
N SER A 34 24.83 20.23 20.72
CA SER A 34 24.46 19.78 22.05
C SER A 34 25.16 18.45 22.28
N PHE A 35 26.15 18.44 23.18
CA PHE A 35 26.73 17.23 23.75
C PHE A 35 25.59 16.44 24.42
N ILE A 36 25.02 15.48 23.70
CA ILE A 36 24.26 14.39 24.31
C ILE A 36 25.32 13.38 24.76
N PRO A 37 25.42 13.03 26.05
CA PRO A 37 26.37 12.02 26.48
C PRO A 37 26.07 10.72 25.73
N ALA A 38 27.12 10.01 25.31
CA ALA A 38 27.04 8.73 24.58
C ALA A 38 26.40 7.58 25.39
N SER A 39 25.74 7.88 26.51
CA SER A 39 24.98 6.98 27.37
C SER A 39 23.45 7.03 27.16
N LEU A 40 22.95 7.68 26.11
CA LEU A 40 21.51 7.77 25.80
C LEU A 40 21.02 6.92 24.61
N PHE A 41 21.88 6.08 24.03
CA PHE A 41 21.46 5.11 23.02
C PHE A 41 21.29 3.73 23.66
N LEU A 42 20.04 3.26 23.71
CA LEU A 42 19.70 1.90 24.14
C LEU A 42 20.30 0.89 23.15
N SER A 43 21.46 0.32 23.48
CA SER A 43 22.09 -0.79 22.77
C SER A 43 21.26 -2.07 22.94
N ASP A 44 21.09 -2.82 21.85
CA ASP A 44 20.42 -4.13 21.71
C ASP A 44 19.04 -4.27 22.36
N GLN A 45 18.00 -3.87 21.60
CA GLN A 45 16.62 -4.21 21.92
C GLN A 45 16.31 -5.65 21.53
N THR A 46 16.68 -6.60 22.40
CA THR A 46 16.23 -7.99 22.27
C THR A 46 14.82 -8.13 22.87
N TYR A 47 13.88 -8.57 22.03
CA TYR A 47 12.54 -8.94 22.49
C TYR A 47 12.64 -10.18 23.37
N GLY A 48 12.30 -10.06 24.66
CA GLY A 48 12.37 -11.17 25.62
C GLY A 48 12.93 -10.84 27.02
N GLN A 49 13.51 -9.64 27.23
CA GLN A 49 14.09 -9.27 28.54
C GLN A 49 13.42 -8.09 29.26
N ARG A 50 12.49 -7.35 28.62
CA ARG A 50 11.79 -6.21 29.24
C ARG A 50 10.36 -6.56 29.66
N ASN A 51 10.22 -7.26 30.78
CA ASN A 51 8.91 -7.54 31.38
C ASN A 51 8.51 -6.44 32.37
N SER A 52 8.13 -5.26 31.87
CA SER A 52 7.23 -4.38 32.63
C SER A 52 5.88 -4.37 31.91
N ILE A 53 4.93 -5.15 32.44
CA ILE A 53 3.57 -5.21 31.91
C ILE A 53 3.00 -3.79 31.99
N ALA A 54 2.57 -3.24 30.85
CA ALA A 54 1.86 -1.97 30.84
C ALA A 54 0.58 -2.09 31.68
N ILE A 55 0.35 -1.15 32.61
CA ILE A 55 -0.77 -1.20 33.55
C ILE A 55 -2.07 -0.86 32.82
N VAL A 56 -3.12 -1.66 33.08
CA VAL A 56 -4.48 -1.39 32.60
C VAL A 56 -5.23 -0.66 33.72
N ASN A 57 -5.70 0.57 33.45
CA ASN A 57 -6.25 1.45 34.48
C ASN A 57 -7.66 1.00 34.95
N GLN A 58 -8.44 0.33 34.11
CA GLN A 58 -9.80 -0.15 34.42
C GLN A 58 -10.13 -1.49 33.70
N PRO A 59 -9.58 -2.64 34.18
CA PRO A 59 -9.67 -3.91 33.46
C PRO A 59 -11.11 -4.37 33.13
N ALA A 60 -12.03 -4.27 34.09
CA ALA A 60 -13.42 -4.70 33.90
C ALA A 60 -14.16 -3.86 32.83
N VAL A 61 -13.89 -2.56 32.75
CA VAL A 61 -14.47 -1.67 31.73
C VAL A 61 -13.91 -2.01 30.35
N THR A 62 -12.60 -2.24 30.26
CA THR A 62 -11.95 -2.67 29.01
C THR A 62 -12.50 -4.02 28.52
N ASP A 63 -12.71 -4.98 29.43
CA ASP A 63 -13.26 -6.30 29.10
C ASP A 63 -14.68 -6.21 28.54
N SER A 64 -15.54 -5.40 29.17
CA SER A 64 -16.90 -5.16 28.69
C SER A 64 -16.92 -4.56 27.27
N LYS A 65 -16.02 -3.60 27.00
CA LYS A 65 -15.89 -2.99 25.66
C LYS A 65 -15.40 -4.00 24.61
N ILE A 66 -14.44 -4.86 24.95
CA ILE A 66 -13.96 -5.94 24.06
C ILE A 66 -15.11 -6.92 23.75
N ALA A 67 -15.89 -7.33 24.75
CA ALA A 67 -17.02 -8.23 24.55
C ALA A 67 -18.13 -7.61 23.68
N LYS A 68 -18.45 -6.32 23.90
CA LYS A 68 -19.40 -5.59 23.05
C LYS A 68 -18.89 -5.50 21.62
N TRP A 69 -17.61 -5.18 21.40
CA TRP A 69 -16.99 -5.17 20.07
C TRP A 69 -17.10 -6.53 19.36
N GLN A 70 -16.84 -7.64 20.05
CA GLN A 70 -17.00 -8.98 19.50
C GLN A 70 -18.45 -9.26 19.09
N THR A 71 -19.42 -8.84 19.92
CA THR A 71 -20.86 -9.00 19.64
C THR A 71 -21.32 -8.16 18.45
N LEU A 72 -20.87 -6.91 18.35
CA LEU A 72 -21.21 -6.04 17.21
C LEU A 72 -20.69 -6.60 15.89
N ARG A 73 -19.56 -7.31 15.90
CA ARG A 73 -19.01 -7.96 14.72
C ARG A 73 -19.72 -9.27 14.34
N SER A 74 -20.46 -9.90 15.24
CA SER A 74 -21.23 -11.11 14.93
C SER A 74 -22.63 -10.82 14.36
N GLY A 75 -23.15 -9.59 14.49
CA GLY A 75 -24.30 -9.10 13.74
C GLY A 75 -25.68 -9.62 14.17
N THR A 76 -25.84 -10.19 15.37
CA THR A 76 -27.10 -10.79 15.81
C THR A 76 -28.01 -9.77 16.53
N SER A 77 -29.12 -9.37 15.89
CA SER A 77 -30.24 -8.60 16.47
C SER A 77 -29.88 -7.29 17.18
N LEU A 78 -29.06 -6.45 16.54
CA LEU A 78 -28.59 -5.18 17.10
C LEU A 78 -29.28 -3.97 16.46
N SER A 79 -29.54 -2.94 17.28
CA SER A 79 -30.16 -1.69 16.83
C SER A 79 -29.13 -0.71 16.25
N PHE A 80 -29.59 0.32 15.54
CA PHE A 80 -28.73 1.45 15.14
C PHE A 80 -27.98 2.05 16.34
N GLN A 81 -28.69 2.21 17.47
CA GLN A 81 -28.13 2.82 18.68
C GLN A 81 -26.96 2.00 19.27
N ASP A 82 -27.02 0.67 19.17
CA ASP A 82 -25.94 -0.21 19.64
C ASP A 82 -24.63 0.06 18.90
N TYR A 83 -24.69 0.20 17.58
CA TYR A 83 -23.52 0.50 16.76
C TYR A 83 -23.06 1.95 16.96
N ALA A 84 -23.99 2.90 16.93
CA ALA A 84 -23.70 4.33 16.99
C ALA A 84 -23.02 4.72 18.31
N SER A 85 -23.58 4.30 19.45
CA SER A 85 -22.98 4.57 20.77
C SER A 85 -21.58 3.97 20.88
N PHE A 86 -21.41 2.72 20.46
CA PHE A 86 -20.12 2.05 20.57
C PHE A 86 -19.03 2.75 19.76
N LEU A 87 -19.33 3.12 18.51
CA LEU A 87 -18.40 3.81 17.62
C LEU A 87 -17.98 5.17 18.18
N ILE A 88 -18.94 5.96 18.67
CA ILE A 88 -18.66 7.29 19.25
C ILE A 88 -17.78 7.17 20.52
N GLU A 89 -18.04 6.19 21.37
CA GLU A 89 -17.29 5.99 22.62
C GLU A 89 -15.90 5.37 22.43
N ASN A 90 -15.67 4.72 21.29
CA ASN A 90 -14.48 3.91 21.03
C ASN A 90 -13.91 4.19 19.63
N PRO A 91 -13.47 5.44 19.37
CA PRO A 91 -12.93 5.82 18.07
C PRO A 91 -11.68 4.98 17.73
N HIS A 92 -11.48 4.72 16.44
CA HIS A 92 -10.35 3.96 15.90
C HIS A 92 -10.28 2.49 16.31
N TRP A 93 -11.33 1.96 16.96
CA TRP A 93 -11.41 0.53 17.21
C TRP A 93 -11.48 -0.27 15.91
N PRO A 94 -10.95 -1.50 15.89
CA PRO A 94 -10.91 -2.29 14.66
C PRO A 94 -12.31 -2.56 14.09
N ALA A 95 -12.37 -2.76 12.77
CA ALA A 95 -13.61 -2.99 12.01
C ALA A 95 -14.58 -1.79 11.95
N GLU A 96 -14.11 -0.56 12.22
CA GLU A 96 -14.92 0.67 12.16
C GLU A 96 -15.80 0.76 10.90
N ASN A 97 -15.23 0.54 9.71
CA ASN A 97 -15.99 0.58 8.45
C ASN A 97 -17.16 -0.42 8.46
N ILE A 98 -16.92 -1.67 8.86
CA ILE A 98 -17.96 -2.72 8.90
C ILE A 98 -19.06 -2.33 9.88
N LEU A 99 -18.70 -1.81 11.05
CA LEU A 99 -19.64 -1.37 12.06
C LEU A 99 -20.46 -0.16 11.60
N ARG A 100 -19.83 0.79 10.89
CA ARG A 100 -20.53 1.94 10.29
C ARG A 100 -21.52 1.52 9.21
N HIS A 101 -21.13 0.62 8.32
CA HIS A 101 -22.05 0.06 7.32
C HIS A 101 -23.22 -0.68 7.98
N SER A 102 -22.96 -1.41 9.07
CA SER A 102 -24.01 -2.08 9.85
C SER A 102 -24.94 -1.09 10.54
N ALA A 103 -24.41 0.01 11.06
CA ALA A 103 -25.21 1.11 11.61
C ALA A 103 -26.10 1.75 10.53
N GLU A 104 -25.54 2.12 9.38
CA GLU A 104 -26.29 2.72 8.27
C GLU A 104 -27.36 1.78 7.72
N LYS A 105 -27.05 0.48 7.62
CA LYS A 105 -28.02 -0.54 7.21
C LYS A 105 -29.17 -0.63 8.20
N THR A 106 -28.90 -0.83 9.49
CA THR A 106 -29.95 -0.94 10.52
C THR A 106 -30.79 0.32 10.64
N LEU A 107 -30.19 1.50 10.45
CA LEU A 107 -30.92 2.77 10.38
C LEU A 107 -31.88 2.81 9.18
N THR A 108 -31.40 2.38 8.01
CA THR A 108 -32.20 2.34 6.78
C THR A 108 -33.34 1.32 6.91
N ASP A 109 -33.04 0.12 7.39
CA ASP A 109 -34.03 -0.95 7.59
C ASP A 109 -35.11 -0.51 8.59
N GLY A 110 -34.74 0.13 9.71
CA GLY A 110 -35.69 0.68 10.69
C GLY A 110 -36.54 1.83 10.13
N LEU A 111 -35.96 2.69 9.29
CA LEU A 111 -36.69 3.75 8.61
C LEU A 111 -37.74 3.18 7.64
N ILE A 112 -37.39 2.17 6.85
CA ILE A 112 -38.30 1.54 5.88
C ILE A 112 -39.39 0.75 6.60
N ALA A 113 -39.00 -0.13 7.53
CA ALA A 113 -39.93 -1.07 8.16
C ALA A 113 -40.85 -0.41 9.19
N MET A 114 -40.35 0.58 9.92
CA MET A 114 -41.05 1.14 11.10
C MET A 114 -41.15 2.67 11.08
N GLY A 115 -40.59 3.34 10.07
CA GLY A 115 -40.58 4.80 10.01
C GLY A 115 -39.66 5.46 11.05
N GLU A 116 -38.74 4.71 11.65
CA GLU A 116 -37.85 5.17 12.71
C GLU A 116 -36.94 6.32 12.24
N LYS A 117 -36.83 7.35 13.07
CA LYS A 117 -35.97 8.53 12.82
C LYS A 117 -35.24 8.89 14.11
N PRO A 118 -34.27 8.10 14.57
CA PRO A 118 -33.59 8.35 15.84
C PRO A 118 -32.77 9.64 15.76
N GLN A 119 -33.01 10.59 16.67
CA GLN A 119 -32.26 11.86 16.72
C GLN A 119 -30.75 11.64 16.89
N SER A 120 -30.33 10.54 17.51
CA SER A 120 -28.92 10.15 17.68
C SER A 120 -28.19 9.96 16.35
N ALA A 121 -28.91 9.69 15.25
CA ALA A 121 -28.32 9.59 13.93
C ALA A 121 -27.69 10.91 13.45
N ILE A 122 -28.22 12.05 13.87
CA ILE A 122 -27.67 13.36 13.51
C ILE A 122 -26.25 13.50 14.05
N ARG A 123 -26.08 13.33 15.37
CA ARG A 123 -24.76 13.37 16.02
C ARG A 123 -23.82 12.29 15.47
N PHE A 124 -24.35 11.10 15.18
CA PHE A 124 -23.55 10.03 14.60
C PHE A 124 -22.97 10.44 13.24
N PHE A 125 -23.78 10.97 12.32
CA PHE A 125 -23.32 11.37 10.99
C PHE A 125 -22.49 12.66 10.96
N GLU A 126 -22.62 13.53 11.97
CA GLU A 126 -21.69 14.66 12.17
C GLU A 126 -20.25 14.17 12.47
N ILE A 127 -20.12 13.09 13.24
CA ILE A 127 -18.82 12.48 13.57
C ILE A 127 -18.35 11.54 12.46
N TYR A 128 -19.27 10.74 11.92
CA TYR A 128 -19.04 9.69 10.95
C TYR A 128 -19.94 9.90 9.72
N PRO A 129 -19.53 10.72 8.74
CA PRO A 129 -20.35 10.99 7.56
C PRO A 129 -20.83 9.70 6.86
N PRO A 130 -22.02 9.70 6.22
CA PRO A 130 -22.54 8.51 5.56
C PRO A 130 -21.58 7.93 4.52
N THR A 131 -21.41 6.62 4.54
CA THR A 131 -20.56 5.84 3.65
C THR A 131 -21.35 5.07 2.60
N THR A 132 -22.66 4.90 2.80
CA THR A 132 -23.58 4.25 1.87
C THR A 132 -24.60 5.26 1.35
N ASN A 133 -25.06 5.04 0.11
CA ASN A 133 -26.07 5.92 -0.50
C ASN A 133 -27.41 5.87 0.29
N SER A 134 -27.83 4.66 0.70
CA SER A 134 -29.04 4.49 1.52
C SER A 134 -28.93 5.14 2.90
N GLY A 135 -27.77 5.01 3.57
CA GLY A 135 -27.50 5.71 4.83
C GLY A 135 -27.54 7.23 4.67
N ARG A 136 -27.03 7.76 3.56
CA ARG A 136 -27.12 9.20 3.22
C ARG A 136 -28.56 9.65 3.01
N ALA A 137 -29.36 8.87 2.28
CA ALA A 137 -30.77 9.15 2.07
C ALA A 137 -31.56 9.12 3.39
N ALA A 138 -31.32 8.12 4.25
CA ALA A 138 -31.90 8.04 5.57
C ALA A 138 -31.52 9.27 6.43
N TYR A 139 -30.25 9.68 6.39
CA TYR A 139 -29.79 10.88 7.08
C TYR A 139 -30.52 12.14 6.62
N ALA A 140 -30.71 12.33 5.31
CA ALA A 140 -31.46 13.46 4.76
C ALA A 140 -32.91 13.51 5.28
N LEU A 141 -33.60 12.37 5.30
CA LEU A 141 -34.97 12.25 5.80
C LEU A 141 -35.06 12.54 7.31
N ILE A 142 -34.06 12.09 8.09
CA ILE A 142 -33.98 12.37 9.53
C ILE A 142 -33.72 13.86 9.78
N LEU A 143 -32.76 14.48 9.10
CA LEU A 143 -32.49 15.92 9.21
C LEU A 143 -33.74 16.75 8.94
N ALA A 144 -34.50 16.40 7.89
CA ALA A 144 -35.74 17.08 7.55
C ALA A 144 -36.81 16.94 8.63
N ALA A 145 -36.92 15.78 9.28
CA ALA A 145 -37.86 15.55 10.38
C ALA A 145 -37.52 16.37 11.63
N TYR A 146 -36.24 16.67 11.86
CA TYR A 146 -35.75 17.48 12.97
C TYR A 146 -35.51 18.96 12.60
N GLY A 147 -36.10 19.44 11.50
CA GLY A 147 -36.08 20.86 11.14
C GLY A 147 -34.80 21.39 10.49
N GLN A 148 -33.80 20.54 10.22
CA GLN A 148 -32.54 20.93 9.58
C GLN A 148 -32.63 20.95 8.05
N GLN A 149 -33.56 21.75 7.49
CA GLN A 149 -33.95 21.66 6.07
C GLN A 149 -32.80 21.91 5.08
N ALA A 150 -31.92 22.87 5.35
CA ALA A 150 -30.84 23.23 4.42
C ALA A 150 -29.86 22.06 4.21
N GLU A 151 -29.38 21.44 5.29
CA GLU A 151 -28.50 20.27 5.20
C GLU A 151 -29.27 19.04 4.71
N ALA A 152 -30.55 18.89 5.07
CA ALA A 152 -31.39 17.80 4.57
C ALA A 152 -31.48 17.82 3.03
N ILE A 153 -31.74 18.98 2.43
CA ILE A 153 -31.81 19.14 0.97
C ILE A 153 -30.47 18.80 0.32
N LYS A 154 -29.36 19.26 0.91
CA LYS A 154 -28.02 18.96 0.42
C LYS A 154 -27.72 17.46 0.43
N GLN A 155 -27.99 16.78 1.55
CA GLN A 155 -27.81 15.33 1.65
C GLN A 155 -28.76 14.57 0.71
N ALA A 156 -30.00 15.03 0.53
CA ALA A 156 -30.96 14.43 -0.39
C ALA A 156 -30.51 14.53 -1.85
N LYS A 157 -30.04 15.70 -2.31
CA LYS A 157 -29.49 15.89 -3.66
C LYS A 157 -28.30 14.96 -3.90
N TRP A 158 -27.43 14.84 -2.89
CA TRP A 158 -26.26 13.99 -2.99
C TRP A 158 -26.66 12.52 -3.08
N ALA A 159 -27.58 12.05 -2.23
CA ALA A 159 -28.07 10.67 -2.28
C ALA A 159 -28.81 10.35 -3.61
N TRP A 160 -29.56 11.32 -4.13
CA TRP A 160 -30.28 11.18 -5.40
C TRP A 160 -29.34 10.98 -6.59
N THR A 161 -28.19 11.66 -6.59
CA THR A 161 -27.24 11.68 -7.71
C THR A 161 -26.08 10.68 -7.59
N GLU A 162 -25.95 9.97 -6.46
CA GLU A 162 -24.92 8.93 -6.24
C GLU A 162 -25.29 7.55 -6.79
N GLY A 163 -26.52 7.34 -7.27
CA GLY A 163 -26.90 6.14 -8.02
C GLY A 163 -28.05 5.37 -7.37
N TYR A 164 -27.89 4.04 -7.27
CA TYR A 164 -28.95 3.15 -6.82
C TYR A 164 -29.45 3.50 -5.40
N LEU A 165 -30.77 3.47 -5.26
CA LEU A 165 -31.48 3.54 -3.99
C LEU A 165 -32.55 2.43 -3.99
N PRO A 166 -32.81 1.78 -2.84
CA PRO A 166 -33.99 0.95 -2.70
C PRO A 166 -35.26 1.76 -3.01
N LEU A 167 -36.23 1.14 -3.67
CA LEU A 167 -37.44 1.83 -4.17
C LEU A 167 -38.21 2.56 -3.06
N ASP A 168 -38.29 1.99 -1.87
CA ASP A 168 -38.98 2.63 -0.72
C ASP A 168 -38.26 3.92 -0.27
N ILE A 169 -36.92 3.91 -0.27
CA ILE A 169 -36.11 5.09 0.06
C ILE A 169 -36.20 6.13 -1.05
N GLU A 170 -36.17 5.69 -2.32
CA GLU A 170 -36.35 6.55 -3.48
C GLU A 170 -37.69 7.31 -3.39
N ASN A 171 -38.78 6.57 -3.15
CA ASN A 171 -40.12 7.13 -2.99
C ASN A 171 -40.23 8.07 -1.79
N ALA A 172 -39.58 7.74 -0.67
CA ALA A 172 -39.52 8.61 0.50
C ALA A 172 -38.78 9.92 0.21
N LEU A 173 -37.66 9.87 -0.52
CA LEU A 173 -36.93 11.06 -0.96
C LEU A 173 -37.78 11.90 -1.91
N LEU A 174 -38.41 11.30 -2.92
CA LEU A 174 -39.30 12.02 -3.83
C LEU A 174 -40.44 12.70 -3.07
N THR A 175 -41.13 11.96 -2.20
CA THR A 175 -42.24 12.51 -1.39
C THR A 175 -41.81 13.74 -0.60
N ARG A 176 -40.59 13.75 -0.05
CA ARG A 176 -40.10 14.83 0.80
C ARG A 176 -39.39 15.96 0.05
N PHE A 177 -38.65 15.64 -1.00
CA PHE A 177 -37.66 16.51 -1.63
C PHE A 177 -37.83 16.67 -3.15
N ASN A 178 -38.96 16.25 -3.74
CA ASN A 178 -39.18 16.36 -5.19
C ASN A 178 -38.83 17.76 -5.76
N ASN A 179 -39.25 18.82 -5.06
CA ASN A 179 -39.02 20.20 -5.50
C ASN A 179 -37.55 20.65 -5.39
N ALA A 180 -36.69 19.87 -4.74
CA ALA A 180 -35.26 20.16 -4.65
C ALA A 180 -34.46 19.59 -5.83
N PHE A 181 -34.96 18.56 -6.51
CA PHE A 181 -34.28 17.91 -7.62
C PHE A 181 -34.57 18.64 -8.93
N THR A 182 -33.63 19.49 -9.36
CA THR A 182 -33.74 20.24 -10.61
C THR A 182 -33.47 19.34 -11.80
N SER A 183 -33.73 19.84 -13.01
CA SER A 183 -33.35 19.21 -14.28
C SER A 183 -31.91 18.68 -14.29
N GLN A 184 -30.97 19.40 -13.67
CA GLN A 184 -29.58 18.97 -13.56
C GLN A 184 -29.42 17.73 -12.69
N GLU A 185 -30.06 17.67 -11.51
CA GLU A 185 -30.00 16.48 -10.66
C GLU A 185 -30.70 15.28 -11.31
N GLN A 186 -31.75 15.50 -12.10
CA GLN A 186 -32.43 14.41 -12.81
C GLN A 186 -31.53 13.79 -13.89
N ALA A 187 -30.83 14.62 -14.67
CA ALA A 187 -29.86 14.16 -15.66
C ALA A 187 -28.65 13.46 -15.02
N LEU A 188 -28.10 14.01 -13.94
CA LEU A 188 -26.98 13.40 -13.22
C LEU A 188 -27.34 12.03 -12.63
N ARG A 189 -28.57 11.87 -12.11
CA ARG A 189 -29.06 10.58 -11.64
C ARG A 189 -29.15 9.57 -12.78
N GLU A 190 -29.74 9.96 -13.91
CA GLU A 190 -29.86 9.09 -15.09
C GLU A 190 -28.49 8.58 -15.55
N ASP A 191 -27.54 9.49 -15.74
CA ASP A 191 -26.17 9.13 -16.14
C ASP A 191 -25.50 8.19 -15.12
N ARG A 192 -25.63 8.47 -13.81
CA ARG A 192 -25.07 7.61 -12.75
C ARG A 192 -25.70 6.22 -12.75
N LEU A 193 -27.01 6.11 -12.97
CA LEU A 193 -27.69 4.81 -13.06
C LEU A 193 -27.17 4.00 -14.24
N LEU A 194 -26.93 4.65 -15.38
CA LEU A 194 -26.33 4.01 -16.55
C LEU A 194 -24.88 3.58 -16.31
N TRP A 195 -24.04 4.41 -15.70
CA TRP A 195 -22.67 3.99 -15.31
C TRP A 195 -22.67 2.75 -14.41
N SER A 196 -23.63 2.68 -13.48
CA SER A 196 -23.81 1.53 -12.58
C SER A 196 -24.60 0.36 -13.21
N HIS A 197 -24.91 0.41 -14.51
CA HIS A 197 -25.66 -0.61 -15.26
C HIS A 197 -27.04 -0.93 -14.64
N ASN A 198 -27.69 0.06 -14.01
CA ASN A 198 -29.01 -0.08 -13.42
C ASN A 198 -30.10 0.35 -14.41
N ILE A 199 -30.30 -0.48 -15.44
CA ILE A 199 -31.16 -0.18 -16.59
C ILE A 199 -32.62 0.02 -16.16
N ASP A 200 -33.12 -0.78 -15.22
CA ASP A 200 -34.51 -0.67 -14.76
C ASP A 200 -34.78 0.66 -14.07
N ALA A 201 -33.88 1.10 -13.19
CA ALA A 201 -33.99 2.40 -12.54
C ALA A 201 -33.82 3.55 -13.55
N ALA A 202 -32.90 3.42 -14.53
CA ALA A 202 -32.71 4.41 -15.59
C ALA A 202 -34.00 4.57 -16.43
N ARG A 203 -34.63 3.47 -16.86
CA ARG A 203 -35.91 3.50 -17.58
C ARG A 203 -37.01 4.24 -16.81
N LEU A 204 -37.08 4.05 -15.48
CA LEU A 204 -38.04 4.74 -14.63
C LEU A 204 -37.69 6.22 -14.42
N GLN A 205 -36.40 6.56 -14.46
CA GLN A 205 -35.88 7.90 -14.23
C GLN A 205 -35.99 8.79 -15.49
N LEU A 206 -35.92 8.20 -16.69
CA LEU A 206 -35.98 8.87 -17.99
C LEU A 206 -37.13 9.88 -18.14
N SER A 207 -38.31 9.61 -17.55
CA SER A 207 -39.45 10.53 -17.62
C SER A 207 -39.23 11.86 -16.88
N ARG A 208 -38.22 11.95 -16.01
CA ARG A 208 -37.86 13.14 -15.22
C ARG A 208 -36.68 13.91 -15.83
N VAL A 209 -36.05 13.37 -16.87
CA VAL A 209 -34.89 13.97 -17.54
C VAL A 209 -35.35 15.05 -18.54
N PRO A 210 -34.58 16.13 -18.75
CA PRO A 210 -34.88 17.14 -19.76
C PRO A 210 -35.08 16.57 -21.17
N GLU A 211 -36.08 17.07 -21.90
CA GLU A 211 -36.47 16.57 -23.24
C GLU A 211 -35.31 16.60 -24.26
N ASP A 212 -34.42 17.59 -24.16
CA ASP A 212 -33.26 17.74 -25.03
C ASP A 212 -32.18 16.67 -24.81
N GLN A 213 -32.16 16.03 -23.63
CA GLN A 213 -31.19 15.01 -23.26
C GLN A 213 -31.74 13.58 -23.39
N LYS A 214 -33.07 13.41 -23.45
CA LYS A 214 -33.70 12.08 -23.55
C LYS A 214 -33.18 11.23 -24.71
N PRO A 215 -32.97 11.74 -25.94
CA PRO A 215 -32.49 10.89 -27.04
C PRO A 215 -31.14 10.23 -26.74
N ALA A 216 -30.23 10.94 -26.05
CA ALA A 216 -28.94 10.40 -25.68
C ALA A 216 -29.08 9.29 -24.62
N PHE A 217 -29.88 9.50 -23.58
CA PHE A 217 -30.09 8.49 -22.55
C PHE A 217 -30.88 7.28 -23.04
N GLU A 218 -31.88 7.48 -23.89
CA GLU A 218 -32.61 6.39 -24.58
C GLU A 218 -31.65 5.51 -25.40
N THR A 219 -30.73 6.14 -26.13
CA THR A 219 -29.70 5.43 -26.90
C THR A 219 -28.79 4.60 -25.99
N ARG A 220 -28.35 5.16 -24.85
CA ARG A 220 -27.52 4.44 -23.87
C ARG A 220 -28.26 3.26 -23.24
N ILE A 221 -29.53 3.44 -22.86
CA ILE A 221 -30.40 2.35 -22.40
C ILE A 221 -30.51 1.25 -23.47
N ALA A 222 -30.71 1.62 -24.73
CA ALA A 222 -30.80 0.68 -25.84
C ALA A 222 -29.50 -0.11 -26.01
N LEU A 223 -28.34 0.57 -26.03
CA LEU A 223 -27.02 -0.05 -26.12
C LEU A 223 -26.76 -1.04 -24.99
N GLN A 224 -27.02 -0.65 -23.74
CA GLN A 224 -26.81 -1.52 -22.56
C GLN A 224 -27.76 -2.72 -22.54
N SER A 225 -28.98 -2.57 -23.06
CA SER A 225 -29.96 -3.66 -23.16
C SER A 225 -29.86 -4.47 -24.46
N ALA A 226 -28.91 -4.14 -25.33
CA ALA A 226 -28.77 -4.69 -26.68
C ALA A 226 -30.08 -4.68 -27.48
N ALA A 227 -30.82 -3.58 -27.40
CA ALA A 227 -32.10 -3.43 -28.09
C ALA A 227 -31.89 -3.42 -29.62
N PRO A 228 -32.81 -3.99 -30.43
CA PRO A 228 -32.67 -4.04 -31.90
C PRO A 228 -32.45 -2.69 -32.57
N GLU A 229 -33.00 -1.61 -32.00
CA GLU A 229 -32.93 -0.24 -32.48
C GLU A 229 -31.64 0.50 -32.11
N SER A 230 -30.74 -0.09 -31.33
CA SER A 230 -29.55 0.59 -30.75
C SER A 230 -28.71 1.34 -31.79
N GLU A 231 -28.34 0.68 -32.89
CA GLU A 231 -27.51 1.32 -33.93
C GLU A 231 -28.26 2.42 -34.68
N SER A 232 -29.58 2.29 -34.85
CA SER A 232 -30.41 3.32 -35.48
C SER A 232 -30.56 4.57 -34.62
N LEU A 233 -30.73 4.39 -33.30
CA LEU A 233 -30.79 5.48 -32.33
C LEU A 233 -29.44 6.21 -32.26
N LEU A 234 -28.35 5.46 -32.19
CA LEU A 234 -27.00 6.04 -32.19
C LEU A 234 -26.73 6.84 -33.46
N ALA A 235 -27.10 6.31 -34.64
CA ALA A 235 -26.94 7.03 -35.90
C ALA A 235 -27.73 8.34 -35.95
N ALA A 236 -28.90 8.39 -35.29
CA ALA A 236 -29.74 9.59 -35.22
C ALA A 236 -29.12 10.72 -34.38
N LEU A 237 -28.23 10.41 -33.43
CA LEU A 237 -27.49 11.41 -32.63
C LEU A 237 -26.35 12.10 -33.42
N GLY A 238 -25.97 11.54 -34.57
CA GLY A 238 -24.91 12.07 -35.43
C GLY A 238 -23.49 11.68 -35.01
N THR A 239 -22.49 12.25 -35.68
CA THR A 239 -21.08 11.80 -35.61
C THR A 239 -20.38 12.08 -34.28
N ASN A 240 -20.94 12.96 -33.45
CA ASN A 240 -20.31 13.41 -32.21
C ASN A 240 -20.90 12.71 -30.96
N ALA A 241 -21.77 11.71 -31.14
CA ALA A 241 -22.39 10.99 -30.03
C ALA A 241 -21.33 10.37 -29.10
N ASP A 242 -20.27 9.79 -29.68
CA ASP A 242 -19.16 9.16 -28.97
C ASP A 242 -18.14 10.17 -28.36
N ASP A 243 -18.40 11.48 -28.43
CA ASP A 243 -17.62 12.50 -27.70
C ASP A 243 -18.05 12.60 -26.22
N ASP A 244 -19.20 12.03 -25.86
CA ASP A 244 -19.61 11.79 -24.47
C ASP A 244 -18.97 10.48 -23.94
N PRO A 245 -18.23 10.52 -22.81
CA PRO A 245 -17.60 9.33 -22.24
C PRO A 245 -18.58 8.20 -21.90
N GLY A 246 -19.78 8.54 -21.44
CA GLY A 246 -20.81 7.54 -21.08
C GLY A 246 -21.34 6.81 -22.31
N MET A 247 -21.69 7.55 -23.35
CA MET A 247 -22.12 7.02 -24.64
C MET A 247 -21.05 6.11 -25.25
N LEU A 248 -19.80 6.57 -25.30
CA LEU A 248 -18.71 5.77 -25.85
C LEU A 248 -18.51 4.48 -25.06
N ALA A 249 -18.56 4.54 -23.73
CA ALA A 249 -18.41 3.36 -22.89
C ALA A 249 -19.48 2.31 -23.23
N ASP A 250 -20.75 2.72 -23.30
CA ASP A 250 -21.87 1.85 -23.64
C ASP A 250 -21.77 1.30 -25.06
N HIS A 251 -21.35 2.12 -26.03
CA HIS A 251 -21.17 1.71 -27.41
C HIS A 251 -20.03 0.68 -27.57
N VAL A 252 -18.89 0.90 -26.93
CA VAL A 252 -17.74 -0.03 -26.93
C VAL A 252 -18.12 -1.36 -26.29
N LEU A 253 -18.87 -1.33 -25.17
CA LEU A 253 -19.36 -2.54 -24.50
C LEU A 253 -20.39 -3.29 -25.36
N TYR A 254 -21.30 -2.57 -26.01
CA TYR A 254 -22.26 -3.13 -26.96
C TYR A 254 -21.55 -3.84 -28.12
N LEU A 255 -20.59 -3.19 -28.79
CA LEU A 255 -19.81 -3.80 -29.89
C LEU A 255 -19.11 -5.08 -29.44
N ARG A 256 -18.52 -5.07 -28.24
CA ARG A 256 -17.91 -6.27 -27.67
C ARG A 256 -18.93 -7.39 -27.45
N ALA A 257 -20.13 -7.08 -26.93
CA ALA A 257 -21.20 -8.05 -26.73
C ALA A 257 -21.73 -8.63 -28.07
N GLN A 258 -21.74 -7.83 -29.13
CA GLN A 258 -22.09 -8.25 -30.49
C GLN A 258 -20.97 -9.04 -31.21
N SER A 259 -19.98 -9.56 -30.48
CA SER A 259 -18.83 -10.28 -31.05
C SER A 259 -18.00 -9.45 -32.05
N ARG A 260 -17.96 -8.13 -31.87
CA ARG A 260 -17.15 -7.18 -32.67
C ARG A 260 -16.04 -6.51 -31.83
N PRO A 261 -15.12 -7.30 -31.21
CA PRO A 261 -14.12 -6.75 -30.30
C PRO A 261 -13.08 -5.85 -30.99
N PHE A 262 -12.82 -6.06 -32.29
CA PHE A 262 -11.89 -5.21 -33.05
C PHE A 262 -12.46 -3.80 -33.27
N ASP A 263 -13.75 -3.71 -33.61
CA ASP A 263 -14.44 -2.43 -33.75
C ASP A 263 -14.45 -1.69 -32.42
N ALA A 264 -14.79 -2.39 -31.33
CA ALA A 264 -14.77 -1.84 -29.97
C ALA A 264 -13.39 -1.27 -29.58
N ARG A 265 -12.30 -2.01 -29.87
CA ARG A 265 -10.93 -1.58 -29.59
C ARG A 265 -10.53 -0.37 -30.43
N ASN A 266 -10.82 -0.39 -31.73
CA ASN A 266 -10.52 0.71 -32.64
C ASN A 266 -11.27 1.97 -32.23
N LEU A 267 -12.54 1.81 -31.88
CA LEU A 267 -13.37 2.89 -31.39
C LEU A 267 -12.78 3.47 -30.10
N LEU A 268 -12.49 2.67 -29.07
CA LEU A 268 -11.93 3.17 -27.82
C LEU A 268 -10.53 3.81 -27.98
N ALA A 269 -9.71 3.30 -28.90
CA ALA A 269 -8.37 3.81 -29.19
C ALA A 269 -8.36 5.16 -29.93
N ALA A 270 -9.46 5.56 -30.57
CA ALA A 270 -9.50 6.78 -31.38
C ALA A 270 -9.25 8.04 -30.54
N SER A 271 -8.47 8.97 -31.09
CA SER A 271 -8.22 10.28 -30.49
C SER A 271 -9.51 11.11 -30.49
N ARG A 272 -9.81 11.75 -29.35
CA ARG A 272 -11.05 12.51 -29.15
C ARG A 272 -10.81 13.81 -28.43
N LYS A 273 -11.74 14.76 -28.63
CA LYS A 273 -11.84 15.98 -27.82
C LYS A 273 -13.03 15.84 -26.89
N TRP A 274 -12.74 15.52 -25.64
CA TRP A 274 -13.75 15.30 -24.62
C TRP A 274 -14.47 16.61 -24.26
N GLN A 275 -15.80 16.56 -24.21
CA GLN A 275 -16.61 17.71 -23.79
C GLN A 275 -16.54 17.92 -22.26
N HIS A 276 -16.46 16.82 -21.53
CA HIS A 276 -16.31 16.76 -20.07
C HIS A 276 -15.63 15.43 -19.68
N PRO A 277 -15.07 15.33 -18.46
CA PRO A 277 -14.62 14.04 -17.94
C PRO A 277 -15.79 13.07 -17.73
N PRO A 278 -15.54 11.75 -17.64
CA PRO A 278 -16.57 10.77 -17.31
C PRO A 278 -17.16 11.05 -15.91
N LEU A 279 -18.48 10.88 -15.76
CA LEU A 279 -19.16 11.03 -14.48
C LEU A 279 -18.69 9.98 -13.45
N ASP A 280 -18.32 8.78 -13.91
CA ASP A 280 -17.67 7.75 -13.12
C ASP A 280 -16.26 7.44 -13.63
N ALA A 281 -15.27 8.15 -13.10
CA ALA A 281 -13.87 7.90 -13.41
C ALA A 281 -13.42 6.48 -13.04
N GLY A 282 -14.03 5.84 -12.03
CA GLY A 282 -13.67 4.49 -11.61
C GLY A 282 -14.02 3.47 -12.69
N GLU A 283 -15.27 3.48 -13.15
CA GLU A 283 -15.74 2.60 -14.21
C GLU A 283 -15.06 2.89 -15.55
N TRP A 284 -14.82 4.16 -15.87
CA TRP A 284 -14.05 4.54 -17.06
C TRP A 284 -12.63 3.94 -17.06
N LEU A 285 -11.88 4.10 -15.97
CA LEU A 285 -10.54 3.53 -15.84
C LEU A 285 -10.56 1.99 -15.88
N ASN A 286 -11.60 1.37 -15.32
CA ASN A 286 -11.79 -0.08 -15.37
C ASN A 286 -12.04 -0.58 -16.81
N LEU A 287 -12.86 0.13 -17.58
CA LEU A 287 -13.09 -0.11 -19.01
C LEU A 287 -11.77 -0.03 -19.78
N LEU A 288 -11.04 1.09 -19.63
CA LEU A 288 -9.76 1.30 -20.30
C LEU A 288 -8.76 0.18 -19.97
N LEU A 289 -8.61 -0.18 -18.69
CA LEU A 289 -7.68 -1.21 -18.26
C LEU A 289 -8.02 -2.57 -18.88
N THR A 290 -9.31 -2.93 -18.89
CA THR A 290 -9.78 -4.19 -19.47
C THR A 290 -9.40 -4.30 -20.96
N PHE A 291 -9.64 -3.25 -21.74
CA PHE A 291 -9.32 -3.24 -23.17
C PHE A 291 -7.81 -3.10 -23.45
N ALA A 292 -7.08 -2.34 -22.63
CA ALA A 292 -5.63 -2.22 -22.73
C ALA A 292 -4.93 -3.55 -22.44
N GLN A 293 -5.36 -4.30 -21.41
CA GLN A 293 -4.84 -5.62 -21.10
C GLN A 293 -5.15 -6.63 -22.22
N ALA A 294 -6.38 -6.62 -22.76
CA ALA A 294 -6.75 -7.51 -23.86
C ALA A 294 -5.89 -7.25 -25.11
N THR A 295 -5.69 -5.99 -25.48
CA THR A 295 -4.83 -5.62 -26.63
C THR A 295 -3.36 -5.97 -26.36
N ALA A 296 -2.86 -5.79 -25.14
CA ALA A 296 -1.48 -6.15 -24.78
C ALA A 296 -1.25 -7.66 -24.88
N ASN A 297 -2.20 -8.47 -24.40
CA ASN A 297 -2.17 -9.94 -24.51
C ASN A 297 -2.14 -10.40 -25.98
N ASP A 298 -2.90 -9.72 -26.83
CA ASP A 298 -2.94 -9.96 -28.27
C ASP A 298 -1.76 -9.31 -29.03
N LYS A 299 -0.79 -8.72 -28.32
CA LYS A 299 0.39 -8.02 -28.86
C LYS A 299 0.07 -6.83 -29.77
N GLN A 300 -1.12 -6.25 -29.60
CA GLN A 300 -1.60 -5.06 -30.29
C GLN A 300 -1.07 -3.78 -29.62
N TYR A 301 0.26 -3.68 -29.46
CA TYR A 301 0.91 -2.69 -28.60
C TYR A 301 0.61 -1.23 -28.97
N ALA A 302 0.45 -0.92 -30.26
CA ALA A 302 0.07 0.43 -30.70
C ALA A 302 -1.35 0.79 -30.23
N GLN A 303 -2.30 -0.15 -30.33
CA GLN A 303 -3.67 0.03 -29.83
C GLN A 303 -3.70 0.06 -28.29
N THR A 304 -2.91 -0.77 -27.61
CA THR A 304 -2.74 -0.71 -26.14
C THR A 304 -2.34 0.69 -25.70
N LEU A 305 -1.31 1.26 -26.30
CA LEU A 305 -0.83 2.60 -25.94
C LEU A 305 -1.88 3.68 -26.27
N ALA A 306 -2.57 3.57 -27.41
CA ALA A 306 -3.65 4.50 -27.77
C ALA A 306 -4.82 4.49 -26.77
N ILE A 307 -5.22 3.30 -26.27
CA ILE A 307 -6.23 3.18 -25.22
C ILE A 307 -5.72 3.73 -23.90
N VAL A 308 -4.48 3.43 -23.50
CA VAL A 308 -3.90 3.95 -22.25
C VAL A 308 -3.86 5.49 -22.25
N ARG A 309 -3.63 6.15 -23.38
CA ARG A 309 -3.64 7.62 -23.46
C ARG A 309 -4.97 8.25 -23.05
N GLN A 310 -6.07 7.53 -23.19
CA GLN A 310 -7.39 7.99 -22.73
C GLN A 310 -7.47 8.10 -21.20
N VAL A 311 -6.51 7.57 -20.44
CA VAL A 311 -6.45 7.72 -18.98
C VAL A 311 -6.45 9.20 -18.55
N PHE A 312 -5.91 10.10 -19.39
CA PHE A 312 -5.84 11.52 -19.10
C PHE A 312 -7.17 12.25 -19.28
N SER A 313 -8.19 11.62 -19.88
CA SER A 313 -9.55 12.18 -19.95
C SER A 313 -10.38 11.90 -18.70
N ALA A 314 -9.90 11.02 -17.81
CA ALA A 314 -10.65 10.58 -16.63
C ALA A 314 -10.94 11.71 -15.62
N PHE A 315 -10.18 12.81 -15.68
CA PHE A 315 -10.28 13.90 -14.72
C PHE A 315 -10.18 15.27 -15.40
N SER A 316 -10.77 16.28 -14.79
CA SER A 316 -10.55 17.67 -15.16
C SER A 316 -9.14 18.15 -14.79
N ASP A 317 -8.67 19.17 -15.50
CA ASP A 317 -7.37 19.80 -15.26
C ASP A 317 -7.19 20.24 -13.81
N GLY A 318 -6.00 19.97 -13.26
CA GLY A 318 -5.66 20.29 -11.87
C GLY A 318 -6.11 19.25 -10.84
N THR A 319 -6.89 18.23 -11.24
CA THR A 319 -7.26 17.14 -10.34
C THR A 319 -6.02 16.39 -9.85
N LYS A 320 -5.88 16.33 -8.51
CA LYS A 320 -4.82 15.54 -7.88
C LYS A 320 -5.26 14.08 -7.80
N VAL A 321 -4.86 13.26 -8.77
CA VAL A 321 -5.16 11.82 -8.77
C VAL A 321 -4.69 11.14 -7.48
N LYS A 322 -3.57 11.59 -6.91
CA LYS A 322 -3.09 11.10 -5.61
C LYS A 322 -4.10 11.23 -4.47
N ASP A 323 -5.06 12.14 -4.53
CA ASP A 323 -6.03 12.38 -3.46
C ASP A 323 -7.33 11.57 -3.66
N GLN A 324 -7.45 10.85 -4.79
CA GLN A 324 -8.60 10.01 -5.11
C GLN A 324 -8.63 8.69 -4.31
N SER A 325 -9.77 7.99 -4.41
CA SER A 325 -9.99 6.68 -3.78
C SER A 325 -8.91 5.66 -4.17
N PHE A 326 -8.71 4.63 -3.34
CA PHE A 326 -7.74 3.58 -3.65
C PHE A 326 -8.02 2.93 -5.00
N THR A 327 -9.26 2.52 -5.26
CA THR A 327 -9.67 1.86 -6.51
C THR A 327 -9.34 2.69 -7.75
N ILE A 328 -9.64 4.00 -7.71
CA ILE A 328 -9.33 4.91 -8.82
C ILE A 328 -7.82 5.00 -9.05
N ARG A 329 -7.05 5.21 -7.97
CA ARG A 329 -5.60 5.34 -8.06
C ARG A 329 -4.96 4.06 -8.58
N ASP A 330 -5.40 2.90 -8.10
CA ASP A 330 -4.91 1.58 -8.49
C ASP A 330 -5.06 1.35 -10.00
N ARG A 331 -6.28 1.49 -10.52
CA ARG A 331 -6.57 1.36 -11.96
C ARG A 331 -5.81 2.37 -12.82
N TYR A 332 -5.73 3.62 -12.37
CA TYR A 332 -4.96 4.67 -13.05
C TYR A 332 -3.48 4.29 -13.13
N THR A 333 -2.89 3.82 -12.03
CA THR A 333 -1.48 3.41 -12.00
C THR A 333 -1.22 2.14 -12.80
N ASP A 334 -2.13 1.17 -12.82
CA ASP A 334 -1.99 -0.04 -13.66
C ASP A 334 -1.94 0.31 -15.15
N LEU A 335 -2.83 1.19 -15.60
CA LEU A 335 -2.85 1.70 -16.98
C LEU A 335 -1.53 2.37 -17.35
N LEU A 336 -1.05 3.30 -16.52
CA LEU A 336 0.20 4.02 -16.79
C LEU A 336 1.42 3.11 -16.79
N PHE A 337 1.46 2.12 -15.89
CA PHE A 337 2.57 1.17 -15.86
C PHE A 337 2.55 0.27 -17.10
N LEU A 338 1.38 -0.27 -17.48
CA LEU A 338 1.20 -1.05 -18.71
C LEU A 338 1.60 -0.26 -19.96
N GLY A 339 1.12 0.99 -20.08
CA GLY A 339 1.46 1.87 -21.21
C GLY A 339 2.95 2.23 -21.23
N GLY A 340 3.55 2.55 -20.09
CA GLY A 340 4.97 2.87 -19.99
C GLY A 340 5.86 1.70 -20.39
N ARG A 341 5.54 0.48 -19.92
CA ARG A 341 6.20 -0.76 -20.34
C ARG A 341 6.03 -1.02 -21.83
N THR A 342 4.81 -0.84 -22.35
CA THR A 342 4.50 -1.02 -23.78
C THR A 342 5.30 -0.07 -24.66
N ALA A 343 5.30 1.23 -24.30
CA ALA A 343 6.05 2.26 -24.99
C ALA A 343 7.56 1.95 -24.98
N LEU A 344 8.12 1.59 -23.83
CA LEU A 344 9.56 1.33 -23.67
C LEU A 344 10.01 0.04 -24.36
N LYS A 345 9.38 -1.09 -24.04
CA LYS A 345 9.86 -2.43 -24.44
C LYS A 345 9.40 -2.86 -25.82
N HIS A 346 8.22 -2.45 -26.26
CA HIS A 346 7.60 -2.99 -27.47
C HIS A 346 7.53 -2.01 -28.62
N LEU A 347 7.48 -0.70 -28.34
CA LEU A 347 7.35 0.34 -29.37
C LEU A 347 8.60 1.20 -29.56
N GLY A 348 9.61 1.09 -28.69
CA GLY A 348 10.82 1.92 -28.76
C GLY A 348 10.53 3.41 -28.59
N GLN A 349 9.53 3.76 -27.76
CA GLN A 349 9.10 5.13 -27.47
C GLN A 349 9.47 5.53 -26.03
N PRO A 350 10.78 5.72 -25.73
CA PRO A 350 11.22 5.97 -24.36
C PRO A 350 10.79 7.34 -23.80
N GLN A 351 10.58 8.36 -24.64
CA GLN A 351 10.06 9.66 -24.19
C GLN A 351 8.63 9.54 -23.66
N GLU A 352 7.78 8.79 -24.36
CA GLU A 352 6.42 8.49 -23.93
C GLU A 352 6.43 7.66 -22.64
N ALA A 353 7.29 6.64 -22.58
CA ALA A 353 7.43 5.81 -21.39
C ALA A 353 7.83 6.63 -20.15
N LEU A 354 8.80 7.54 -20.30
CA LEU A 354 9.21 8.46 -19.23
C LEU A 354 8.03 9.30 -18.74
N ALA A 355 7.24 9.86 -19.66
CA ALA A 355 6.05 10.63 -19.31
C ALA A 355 5.05 9.76 -18.52
N LEU A 356 4.72 8.55 -18.98
CA LEU A 356 3.77 7.66 -18.29
C LEU A 356 4.27 7.22 -16.90
N PHE A 357 5.56 6.85 -16.77
CA PHE A 357 6.13 6.45 -15.49
C PHE A 357 6.25 7.60 -14.48
N SER A 358 6.49 8.83 -14.94
CA SER A 358 6.49 10.00 -14.06
C SER A 358 5.09 10.34 -13.53
N HIS A 359 4.05 10.22 -14.36
CA HIS A 359 2.65 10.33 -13.92
C HIS A 359 2.27 9.22 -12.94
N TYR A 360 2.72 7.99 -13.18
CA TYR A 360 2.52 6.86 -12.27
C TYR A 360 3.12 7.16 -10.89
N ALA A 361 4.34 7.70 -10.84
CA ALA A 361 4.98 8.09 -9.60
C ALA A 361 4.22 9.23 -8.90
N ALA A 362 3.74 10.22 -9.65
CA ALA A 362 3.01 11.37 -9.10
C ALA A 362 1.62 10.99 -8.52
N ALA A 363 0.94 10.01 -9.11
CA ALA A 363 -0.35 9.50 -8.62
C ALA A 363 -0.22 8.54 -7.41
N SER A 364 0.98 8.00 -7.19
CA SER A 364 1.25 7.01 -6.15
C SER A 364 1.42 7.64 -4.75
N LYS A 365 0.76 7.08 -3.73
CA LYS A 365 0.97 7.46 -2.32
C LYS A 365 2.12 6.70 -1.66
N SER A 366 2.25 5.40 -1.94
CA SER A 366 3.23 4.55 -1.25
C SER A 366 4.66 4.82 -1.75
N PRO A 367 5.67 4.81 -0.87
CA PRO A 367 7.07 4.89 -1.27
C PRO A 367 7.47 3.80 -2.28
N GLN A 368 6.91 2.59 -2.14
CA GLN A 368 7.12 1.46 -3.06
C GLN A 368 6.72 1.84 -4.50
N SER A 369 5.47 2.28 -4.71
CA SER A 369 5.00 2.63 -6.05
C SER A 369 5.68 3.88 -6.57
N ARG A 370 5.92 4.90 -5.74
CA ARG A 370 6.65 6.11 -6.16
C ARG A 370 8.06 5.80 -6.67
N SER A 371 8.83 5.03 -5.89
CA SER A 371 10.20 4.65 -6.28
C SER A 371 10.22 3.77 -7.54
N ARG A 372 9.26 2.83 -7.69
CA ARG A 372 9.07 2.06 -8.93
C ARG A 372 8.90 2.98 -10.15
N GLY A 373 7.99 3.95 -10.06
CA GLY A 373 7.74 4.90 -11.15
C GLY A 373 8.97 5.69 -11.55
N TYR A 374 9.65 6.29 -10.56
CA TYR A 374 10.86 7.06 -10.83
C TYR A 374 12.00 6.19 -11.37
N TYR A 375 12.20 4.98 -10.88
CA TYR A 375 13.20 4.06 -11.44
C TYR A 375 12.91 3.75 -12.92
N TRP A 376 11.66 3.46 -13.28
CA TRP A 376 11.28 3.17 -14.66
C TRP A 376 11.34 4.41 -15.57
N ALA A 377 11.07 5.60 -15.04
CA ALA A 377 11.32 6.86 -15.73
C ALA A 377 12.83 7.07 -15.99
N ALA A 378 13.69 6.72 -15.03
CA ALA A 378 15.14 6.76 -15.21
C ALA A 378 15.63 5.75 -16.26
N ARG A 379 15.10 4.51 -16.26
CA ARG A 379 15.36 3.51 -17.30
C ARG A 379 14.98 4.02 -18.69
N SER A 380 13.86 4.74 -18.79
CA SER A 380 13.41 5.36 -20.04
C SER A 380 14.34 6.50 -20.49
N ALA A 381 14.80 7.34 -19.56
CA ALA A 381 15.82 8.37 -19.84
C ALA A 381 17.16 7.78 -20.31
N LEU A 382 17.61 6.67 -19.70
CA LEU A 382 18.81 5.94 -20.12
C LEU A 382 18.68 5.39 -21.54
N ALA A 383 17.50 4.90 -21.93
CA ALA A 383 17.25 4.45 -23.30
C ALA A 383 17.33 5.60 -24.32
N MET A 384 17.13 6.85 -23.89
CA MET A 384 17.34 8.07 -24.69
C MET A 384 18.77 8.63 -24.59
N GLN A 385 19.66 7.96 -23.84
CA GLN A 385 21.00 8.45 -23.51
C GLN A 385 21.01 9.79 -22.73
N ASP A 386 19.88 10.17 -22.13
CA ASP A 386 19.77 11.36 -21.27
C ASP A 386 20.19 11.01 -19.84
N LYS A 387 21.49 11.07 -19.60
CA LYS A 387 22.08 10.81 -18.27
C LYS A 387 21.60 11.81 -17.22
N GLY A 388 21.27 13.05 -17.60
CA GLY A 388 20.82 14.09 -16.69
C GLY A 388 19.43 13.77 -16.12
N ALA A 389 18.48 13.48 -17.01
CA ALA A 389 17.15 13.03 -16.61
C ALA A 389 17.20 11.70 -15.86
N ALA A 390 18.02 10.74 -16.30
CA ALA A 390 18.20 9.47 -15.60
C ALA A 390 18.65 9.69 -14.15
N ARG A 391 19.70 10.51 -13.93
CA ARG A 391 20.21 10.83 -12.59
C ARG A 391 19.15 11.51 -11.73
N HIS A 392 18.39 12.46 -12.29
CA HIS A 392 17.31 13.14 -11.58
C HIS A 392 16.26 12.16 -11.04
N TYR A 393 15.76 11.26 -11.89
CA TYR A 393 14.75 10.30 -11.50
C TYR A 393 15.29 9.22 -10.53
N LEU A 394 16.54 8.77 -10.70
CA LEU A 394 17.19 7.88 -9.72
C LEU A 394 17.28 8.54 -8.34
N MET A 395 17.64 9.83 -8.27
CA MET A 395 17.68 10.55 -6.99
C MET A 395 16.30 10.66 -6.33
N LEU A 396 15.22 10.77 -7.11
CA LEU A 396 13.86 10.75 -6.58
C LEU A 396 13.47 9.37 -6.04
N ALA A 397 13.81 8.29 -6.76
CA ALA A 397 13.60 6.92 -6.31
C ALA A 397 14.42 6.58 -5.05
N ALA A 398 15.68 7.01 -4.99
CA ALA A 398 16.62 6.78 -3.89
C ALA A 398 16.19 7.39 -2.54
N ARG A 399 15.19 8.28 -2.52
CA ARG A 399 14.58 8.80 -1.28
C ARG A 399 13.88 7.72 -0.44
N ALA A 400 13.68 6.53 -0.99
CA ALA A 400 13.07 5.39 -0.34
C ALA A 400 14.10 4.25 -0.15
N PRO A 401 15.07 4.38 0.77
CA PRO A 401 16.21 3.46 0.91
C PRO A 401 15.81 2.04 1.39
N ASP A 402 14.60 1.88 1.90
CA ASP A 402 14.05 0.60 2.34
C ASP A 402 13.14 -0.05 1.30
N GLN A 403 13.02 0.52 0.10
CA GLN A 403 12.21 0.00 -1.00
C GLN A 403 13.10 -0.53 -2.11
N PHE A 404 12.72 -1.65 -2.73
CA PHE A 404 13.47 -2.36 -3.78
C PHE A 404 14.01 -1.41 -4.86
N TYR A 405 13.13 -0.60 -5.46
CA TYR A 405 13.50 0.35 -6.51
C TYR A 405 14.32 1.54 -6.02
N GLY A 406 14.16 1.94 -4.76
CA GLY A 406 15.02 2.95 -4.14
C GLY A 406 16.44 2.42 -3.90
N GLN A 407 16.57 1.16 -3.49
CA GLN A 407 17.85 0.49 -3.32
C GLN A 407 18.58 0.29 -4.65
N LEU A 408 17.89 -0.16 -5.70
CA LEU A 408 18.47 -0.20 -7.06
C LEU A 408 18.98 1.18 -7.49
N SER A 409 18.21 2.22 -7.19
CA SER A 409 18.57 3.58 -7.58
C SER A 409 19.78 4.12 -6.82
N LEU A 410 19.88 3.84 -5.52
CA LEU A 410 21.07 4.14 -4.71
C LEU A 410 22.31 3.44 -5.31
N GLU A 411 22.18 2.15 -5.62
CA GLU A 411 23.26 1.35 -6.17
C GLU A 411 23.74 1.86 -7.54
N ILE A 412 22.82 2.18 -8.46
CA ILE A 412 23.16 2.79 -9.76
C ILE A 412 23.83 4.16 -9.58
N LEU A 413 23.45 4.94 -8.56
CA LEU A 413 24.10 6.21 -8.22
C LEU A 413 25.47 6.05 -7.53
N GLY A 414 25.91 4.81 -7.27
CA GLY A 414 27.13 4.51 -6.52
C GLY A 414 27.01 4.85 -5.03
N GLN A 415 25.80 4.79 -4.48
CA GLN A 415 25.49 5.09 -3.09
C GLN A 415 25.09 3.82 -2.34
N ASP A 416 25.55 3.76 -1.09
CA ASP A 416 25.17 2.72 -0.16
C ASP A 416 23.74 2.91 0.36
N VAL A 417 23.07 1.79 0.66
CA VAL A 417 21.85 1.82 1.47
C VAL A 417 22.21 2.26 2.89
N PRO A 418 21.67 3.39 3.38
CA PRO A 418 22.01 3.90 4.72
C PRO A 418 21.62 2.90 5.80
N ILE A 419 22.28 2.90 6.96
CA ILE A 419 21.84 2.11 8.13
C ILE A 419 20.59 2.78 8.73
N PRO A 420 19.52 2.02 9.10
CA PRO A 420 18.33 2.63 9.67
C PRO A 420 18.65 3.24 11.04
N PRO A 421 18.32 4.52 11.28
CA PRO A 421 18.57 5.19 12.55
C PRO A 421 17.71 4.60 13.67
N TYR A 422 18.17 4.70 14.91
CA TYR A 422 17.36 4.35 16.08
C TYR A 422 16.15 5.28 16.22
N ALA A 423 15.08 4.77 16.82
CA ALA A 423 13.88 5.57 17.11
C ALA A 423 14.21 6.79 18.00
N PRO A 424 13.46 7.90 17.86
CA PRO A 424 13.65 9.06 18.71
C PRO A 424 13.36 8.73 20.18
N ALA A 425 13.87 9.59 21.08
CA ALA A 425 13.61 9.48 22.51
C ALA A 425 12.11 9.55 22.82
N LEU A 426 11.70 8.92 23.92
CA LEU A 426 10.30 8.97 24.35
C LEU A 426 9.89 10.40 24.69
N PRO A 427 8.63 10.78 24.41
CA PRO A 427 8.10 12.07 24.80
C PRO A 427 7.91 12.17 26.32
N ASP A 428 7.53 13.34 26.81
CA ASP A 428 7.24 13.59 28.23
C ASP A 428 6.16 12.64 28.82
N GLN A 429 6.09 12.59 30.16
CA GLN A 429 5.19 11.68 30.87
C GLN A 429 3.70 11.97 30.59
N GLN A 430 3.34 13.23 30.32
CA GLN A 430 1.95 13.59 30.04
C GLN A 430 1.51 12.97 28.70
N ARG A 431 2.33 13.07 27.65
CA ARG A 431 2.08 12.46 26.35
C ARG A 431 2.06 10.93 26.42
N GLN A 432 2.97 10.35 27.21
CA GLN A 432 2.95 8.91 27.49
C GLN A 432 1.60 8.50 28.12
N ASN A 433 1.15 9.20 29.16
CA ASN A 433 -0.11 8.90 29.84
C ASN A 433 -1.32 9.03 28.91
N LEU A 434 -1.33 10.00 28.01
CA LEU A 434 -2.39 10.16 27.00
C LEU A 434 -2.45 8.96 26.05
N PHE A 435 -1.32 8.57 25.46
CA PHE A 435 -1.24 7.43 24.53
C PHE A 435 -1.60 6.11 25.21
N TYR A 436 -1.02 5.85 26.39
CA TYR A 436 -1.28 4.64 27.15
C TYR A 436 -2.70 4.60 27.71
N GLY A 437 -3.31 5.76 27.98
CA GLY A 437 -4.67 5.87 28.48
C GLY A 437 -5.78 5.70 27.43
N THR A 438 -5.46 5.69 26.12
CA THR A 438 -6.49 5.50 25.09
C THR A 438 -7.17 4.13 25.21
N SER A 439 -8.46 4.06 24.87
CA SER A 439 -9.22 2.79 24.94
C SER A 439 -8.64 1.71 24.02
N LEU A 440 -8.10 2.11 22.87
CA LEU A 440 -7.45 1.22 21.90
C LEU A 440 -6.14 0.61 22.45
N THR A 441 -5.28 1.43 23.06
CA THR A 441 -4.04 0.94 23.71
C THR A 441 -4.36 0.05 24.91
N GLN A 442 -5.30 0.47 25.76
CA GLN A 442 -5.73 -0.31 26.93
C GLN A 442 -6.29 -1.68 26.52
N ALA A 443 -7.13 -1.74 25.48
CA ALA A 443 -7.64 -3.00 24.94
C ALA A 443 -6.52 -3.88 24.33
N SER A 444 -5.57 -3.28 23.62
CA SER A 444 -4.40 -3.99 23.07
C SER A 444 -3.57 -4.66 24.17
N ILE A 445 -3.33 -3.97 25.29
CA ILE A 445 -2.62 -4.53 26.45
C ILE A 445 -3.46 -5.65 27.09
N ARG A 446 -4.75 -5.39 27.31
CA ARG A 446 -5.66 -6.32 28.00
C ARG A 446 -5.81 -7.65 27.27
N LEU A 447 -5.94 -7.63 25.95
CA LEU A 447 -6.02 -8.84 25.12
C LEU A 447 -4.76 -9.71 25.24
N GLY A 448 -3.58 -9.09 25.35
CA GLY A 448 -2.32 -9.81 25.61
C GLY A 448 -2.28 -10.47 26.98
N GLN A 449 -2.75 -9.77 28.03
CA GLN A 449 -2.84 -10.33 29.38
C GLN A 449 -3.80 -11.53 29.47
N GLN A 450 -4.84 -11.53 28.65
CA GLN A 450 -5.79 -12.64 28.50
C GLN A 450 -5.29 -13.76 27.59
N GLN A 451 -4.10 -13.62 27.00
CA GLN A 451 -3.57 -14.52 25.98
C GLN A 451 -4.48 -14.66 24.75
N ASN A 452 -5.37 -13.68 24.51
CA ASN A 452 -6.17 -13.59 23.31
C ASN A 452 -5.35 -12.93 22.18
N TRP A 453 -4.32 -13.64 21.73
CA TRP A 453 -3.36 -13.15 20.73
C TRP A 453 -4.03 -12.81 19.39
N ARG A 454 -5.06 -13.57 19.01
CA ARG A 454 -5.80 -13.39 17.75
C ARG A 454 -6.44 -12.01 17.69
N ASP A 455 -7.22 -11.64 18.71
CA ASP A 455 -7.82 -10.31 18.76
C ASP A 455 -6.77 -9.25 19.04
N GLN A 456 -5.74 -9.55 19.85
CA GLN A 456 -4.65 -8.60 20.09
C GLN A 456 -4.00 -8.16 18.77
N SER A 457 -3.68 -9.07 17.86
CA SER A 457 -3.10 -8.73 16.55
C SER A 457 -4.02 -7.79 15.72
N ILE A 458 -5.34 -7.93 15.85
CA ILE A 458 -6.31 -7.03 15.19
C ILE A 458 -6.23 -5.62 15.80
N PHE A 459 -6.13 -5.52 17.12
CA PHE A 459 -6.02 -4.26 17.85
C PHE A 459 -4.66 -3.56 17.62
N LEU A 460 -3.55 -4.29 17.61
CA LEU A 460 -2.23 -3.73 17.32
C LEU A 460 -2.15 -3.14 15.90
N ARG A 461 -2.81 -3.78 14.93
CA ARG A 461 -2.92 -3.24 13.57
C ARG A 461 -3.74 -1.95 13.54
N ALA A 462 -4.86 -1.90 14.26
CA ALA A 462 -5.66 -0.68 14.37
C ALA A 462 -4.86 0.44 15.06
N LEU A 463 -4.13 0.12 16.14
CA LEU A 463 -3.26 1.05 16.85
C LEU A 463 -2.20 1.63 15.92
N ALA A 464 -1.48 0.78 15.17
CA ALA A 464 -0.47 1.23 14.21
C ALA A 464 -1.05 2.13 13.10
N ASN A 465 -2.26 1.84 12.62
CA ASN A 465 -2.94 2.64 11.61
C ASN A 465 -3.48 3.98 12.14
N ALA A 466 -3.71 4.08 13.45
CA ALA A 466 -4.22 5.29 14.10
C ALA A 466 -3.13 6.34 14.39
N LEU A 467 -1.84 5.94 14.34
CA LEU A 467 -0.70 6.83 14.60
C LEU A 467 -0.60 7.93 13.54
N LYS A 468 -0.33 9.17 13.98
CA LYS A 468 -0.23 10.36 13.14
C LYS A 468 1.03 11.17 13.42
N GLN A 469 1.46 11.26 14.67
CA GLN A 469 2.57 12.11 15.10
C GLN A 469 3.87 11.33 15.30
N PRO A 470 5.06 11.91 15.00
CA PRO A 470 6.36 11.26 15.21
C PRO A 470 6.52 10.61 16.60
N GLU A 471 6.05 11.29 17.65
CA GLU A 471 6.17 10.82 19.03
C GLU A 471 5.32 9.58 19.31
N GLU A 472 4.17 9.42 18.64
CA GLU A 472 3.29 8.26 18.79
C GLU A 472 3.95 6.98 18.26
N TYR A 473 4.78 7.08 17.23
CA TYR A 473 5.56 5.94 16.71
C TYR A 473 6.63 5.46 17.69
N ALA A 474 7.26 6.40 18.43
CA ALA A 474 8.18 6.06 19.51
C ALA A 474 7.46 5.35 20.66
N LEU A 475 6.25 5.82 21.01
CA LEU A 475 5.41 5.19 22.03
C LEU A 475 4.89 3.81 21.61
N ALA A 476 4.51 3.63 20.33
CA ALA A 476 4.13 2.33 19.81
C ALA A 476 5.32 1.34 19.82
N THR A 477 6.53 1.83 19.53
CA THR A 477 7.76 1.04 19.69
C THR A 477 8.00 0.66 21.15
N ASP A 478 7.90 1.60 22.09
CA ASP A 478 8.05 1.31 23.52
C ASP A 478 7.01 0.30 24.00
N LEU A 479 5.75 0.47 23.60
CA LEU A 479 4.68 -0.48 23.88
C LEU A 479 5.03 -1.88 23.35
N SER A 480 5.50 -1.98 22.10
CA SER A 480 5.85 -3.25 21.45
C SER A 480 6.87 -4.05 22.26
N LEU A 481 7.85 -3.37 22.87
CA LEU A 481 8.86 -3.99 23.72
C LEU A 481 8.25 -4.46 25.04
N ARG A 482 7.43 -3.62 25.69
CA ARG A 482 6.79 -3.90 26.99
C ARG A 482 5.84 -5.10 26.93
N ILE A 483 5.12 -5.26 25.82
CA ILE A 483 4.15 -6.35 25.64
C ILE A 483 4.73 -7.54 24.87
N GLY A 484 6.01 -7.47 24.45
CA GLY A 484 6.67 -8.55 23.70
C GLY A 484 6.07 -8.81 22.32
N ARG A 485 5.62 -7.76 21.62
CA ARG A 485 4.96 -7.82 20.30
C ARG A 485 5.74 -7.04 19.24
N PRO A 486 6.86 -7.59 18.71
CA PRO A 486 7.69 -6.92 17.71
C PRO A 486 6.95 -6.52 16.43
N ASP A 487 5.86 -7.23 16.13
CA ASP A 487 4.98 -6.91 15.03
C ASP A 487 4.30 -5.54 15.16
N LEU A 488 4.06 -5.04 16.38
CA LEU A 488 3.60 -3.66 16.56
C LEU A 488 4.65 -2.65 16.07
N ALA A 489 5.94 -2.84 16.36
CA ALA A 489 6.99 -1.94 15.89
C ALA A 489 7.13 -1.98 14.36
N VAL A 490 7.02 -3.19 13.77
CA VAL A 490 7.00 -3.33 12.31
C VAL A 490 5.78 -2.61 11.72
N MET A 491 4.57 -2.86 12.23
CA MET A 491 3.34 -2.21 11.76
C MET A 491 3.40 -0.68 11.90
N ALA A 492 3.89 -0.17 13.04
CA ALA A 492 4.05 1.25 13.29
C ALA A 492 5.07 1.90 12.34
N SER A 493 6.24 1.28 12.16
CA SER A 493 7.20 1.75 11.14
C SER A 493 6.55 1.76 9.77
N ARG A 494 5.80 0.71 9.40
CA ARG A 494 5.12 0.62 8.10
C ARG A 494 4.05 1.70 7.90
N SER A 495 3.30 2.09 8.94
CA SER A 495 2.25 3.10 8.82
C SER A 495 2.80 4.53 8.69
N MET A 496 4.02 4.82 9.20
CA MET A 496 4.71 6.11 8.95
C MET A 496 4.79 6.45 7.46
N ARG A 497 4.88 5.44 6.57
CA ARG A 497 5.00 5.62 5.11
C ARG A 497 3.81 6.32 4.45
N ASN A 498 2.66 6.37 5.13
CA ASN A 498 1.48 7.08 4.64
C ASN A 498 1.48 8.56 5.05
N SER A 499 2.48 8.99 5.82
CA SER A 499 2.75 10.39 6.17
C SER A 499 3.98 10.90 5.39
N ASP A 500 4.19 12.22 5.34
CA ASP A 500 5.40 12.81 4.73
C ASP A 500 6.69 12.48 5.52
N LEU A 501 6.59 11.70 6.60
CA LEU A 501 7.71 11.25 7.42
C LEU A 501 8.33 9.99 6.82
N ILE A 502 9.62 10.04 6.49
CA ILE A 502 10.36 8.88 6.00
C ILE A 502 10.48 7.84 7.13
N SER A 503 9.91 6.67 6.87
CA SER A 503 9.69 5.50 7.77
C SER A 503 10.93 4.68 8.13
N TYR A 504 12.10 5.11 7.69
CA TYR A 504 13.33 4.32 7.84
C TYR A 504 13.88 4.41 9.26
N ASN A 505 13.58 3.41 10.10
CA ASN A 505 14.05 3.33 11.48
C ASN A 505 14.37 1.88 11.91
N ARG A 506 15.26 1.74 12.89
CA ARG A 506 15.78 0.45 13.37
C ARG A 506 14.69 -0.42 14.00
N SER A 507 13.71 0.18 14.67
CA SER A 507 12.62 -0.53 15.36
C SER A 507 11.71 -1.31 14.41
N GLY A 508 11.58 -0.85 13.16
CA GLY A 508 10.86 -1.55 12.10
C GLY A 508 11.55 -2.80 11.55
N TYR A 509 12.75 -3.13 12.06
CA TYR A 509 13.57 -4.29 11.68
C TYR A 509 13.99 -5.07 12.94
N PRO A 510 13.05 -5.69 13.66
CA PRO A 510 13.36 -6.47 14.85
C PRO A 510 14.18 -7.71 14.45
N SER A 511 14.88 -8.28 15.44
CA SER A 511 15.66 -9.50 15.26
C SER A 511 15.60 -10.43 16.46
N TYR A 512 15.85 -11.71 16.20
CA TYR A 512 15.99 -12.79 17.16
C TYR A 512 17.42 -13.33 17.12
N SER A 513 17.87 -13.84 18.26
CA SER A 513 19.07 -14.68 18.30
C SER A 513 18.77 -16.02 17.65
N LEU A 514 19.65 -16.46 16.76
CA LEU A 514 19.53 -17.76 16.08
C LEU A 514 20.50 -18.79 16.70
N PRO A 515 20.13 -20.08 16.69
CA PRO A 515 21.09 -21.15 16.95
C PRO A 515 22.29 -21.09 15.99
N VAL A 516 23.46 -21.56 16.42
CA VAL A 516 24.73 -21.45 15.69
C VAL A 516 24.61 -22.00 14.26
N GLU A 517 23.94 -23.13 14.09
CA GLU A 517 23.70 -23.78 12.81
C GLU A 517 22.84 -22.96 11.83
N SER A 518 22.01 -22.06 12.33
CA SER A 518 21.13 -21.17 11.54
C SER A 518 21.73 -19.77 11.34
N GLN A 519 22.83 -19.45 12.02
CA GLN A 519 23.52 -18.16 11.93
C GLN A 519 23.96 -17.80 10.49
N PRO A 520 24.38 -18.72 9.60
CA PRO A 520 24.73 -18.36 8.21
C PRO A 520 23.55 -17.77 7.42
N SER A 521 22.30 -18.09 7.79
CA SER A 521 21.10 -17.60 7.13
C SER A 521 20.45 -16.42 7.86
N TRP A 522 21.14 -15.79 8.83
CA TRP A 522 20.56 -14.76 9.71
C TRP A 522 19.84 -13.66 8.93
N VAL A 523 20.45 -13.11 7.89
CA VAL A 523 19.86 -12.06 7.06
C VAL A 523 18.55 -12.52 6.41
N MET A 524 18.57 -13.69 5.77
CA MET A 524 17.42 -14.20 5.02
C MET A 524 16.28 -14.64 5.93
N VAL A 525 16.59 -15.27 7.07
CA VAL A 525 15.60 -15.65 8.08
C VAL A 525 14.82 -14.45 8.58
N HIS A 526 15.49 -13.34 8.86
CA HIS A 526 14.85 -12.11 9.32
C HIS A 526 14.10 -11.39 8.19
N ALA A 527 14.69 -11.34 6.99
CA ALA A 527 14.05 -10.74 5.82
C ALA A 527 12.73 -11.44 5.45
N LEU A 528 12.73 -12.77 5.46
CA LEU A 528 11.56 -13.62 5.27
C LEU A 528 10.56 -13.42 6.42
N SER A 529 11.00 -13.50 7.68
CA SER A 529 10.10 -13.35 8.85
C SER A 529 9.37 -12.00 8.86
N ARG A 530 10.06 -10.92 8.47
CA ARG A 530 9.46 -9.58 8.35
C ARG A 530 8.36 -9.55 7.29
N GLN A 531 8.54 -10.28 6.19
CA GLN A 531 7.56 -10.32 5.11
C GLN A 531 6.40 -11.28 5.40
N GLU A 532 6.69 -12.45 5.98
CA GLU A 532 5.73 -13.52 6.23
C GLU A 532 4.75 -13.19 7.36
N SER A 533 5.26 -12.73 8.51
CA SER A 533 4.46 -12.53 9.71
C SER A 533 4.57 -11.14 10.30
N GLN A 534 5.48 -10.30 9.80
CA GLN A 534 5.89 -9.07 10.47
C GLN A 534 6.43 -9.32 11.88
N PHE A 535 6.91 -10.55 12.14
CA PHE A 535 7.29 -11.06 13.46
C PHE A 535 6.14 -11.34 14.44
N ASP A 536 4.89 -11.48 13.97
CA ASP A 536 3.83 -12.06 14.79
C ASP A 536 4.05 -13.58 14.93
N ARG A 537 4.58 -14.01 16.09
CA ARG A 537 4.84 -15.43 16.36
C ARG A 537 3.59 -16.30 16.34
N HIS A 538 2.39 -15.72 16.52
CA HIS A 538 1.11 -16.44 16.48
C HIS A 538 0.37 -16.26 15.15
N ALA A 539 1.05 -15.75 14.12
CA ALA A 539 0.47 -15.61 12.79
C ALA A 539 0.00 -16.96 12.25
N LYS A 540 -1.27 -16.99 11.82
CA LYS A 540 -1.88 -18.12 11.13
C LYS A 540 -2.55 -17.64 9.85
N SER A 541 -2.09 -18.11 8.69
CA SER A 541 -2.73 -17.77 7.42
C SER A 541 -4.06 -18.50 7.23
N SER A 542 -4.88 -18.01 6.31
CA SER A 542 -6.13 -18.66 5.89
C SER A 542 -5.91 -20.08 5.34
N VAL A 543 -4.76 -20.32 4.71
CA VAL A 543 -4.38 -21.62 4.14
C VAL A 543 -3.59 -22.51 5.12
N GLY A 544 -3.38 -22.06 6.36
CA GLY A 544 -2.83 -22.87 7.45
C GLY A 544 -1.31 -22.77 7.67
N ALA A 545 -0.65 -21.76 7.12
CA ALA A 545 0.75 -21.45 7.42
C ALA A 545 0.90 -20.88 8.84
N LEU A 546 2.00 -21.20 9.53
CA LEU A 546 2.15 -20.95 10.98
C LEU A 546 3.46 -20.24 11.36
N GLY A 547 3.33 -19.27 12.28
CA GLY A 547 4.43 -18.63 13.00
C GLY A 547 5.24 -17.63 12.17
N LEU A 548 6.45 -17.34 12.66
CA LEU A 548 7.30 -16.25 12.18
C LEU A 548 7.61 -16.33 10.68
N MET A 549 7.96 -17.53 10.20
CA MET A 549 8.31 -17.78 8.79
C MET A 549 7.17 -18.44 8.01
N GLN A 550 5.93 -18.40 8.54
CA GLN A 550 4.72 -18.93 7.91
C GLN A 550 4.92 -20.33 7.29
N LEU A 551 5.36 -21.28 8.10
CA LEU A 551 5.62 -22.63 7.61
C LEU A 551 4.32 -23.42 7.48
N MET A 552 4.13 -24.04 6.33
CA MET A 552 3.09 -25.06 6.15
C MET A 552 3.40 -26.28 7.03
N PRO A 553 2.41 -26.89 7.72
CA PRO A 553 2.63 -28.05 8.59
C PRO A 553 3.39 -29.20 7.91
N LYS A 554 3.08 -29.49 6.64
CA LYS A 554 3.78 -30.50 5.84
C LYS A 554 5.26 -30.15 5.62
N THR A 555 5.57 -28.90 5.29
CA THR A 555 6.94 -28.42 5.07
C THR A 555 7.75 -28.42 6.37
N ALA A 556 7.11 -28.01 7.47
CA ALA A 556 7.72 -28.04 8.80
C ALA A 556 8.05 -29.47 9.25
N LYS A 557 7.12 -30.42 9.08
CA LYS A 557 7.34 -31.84 9.40
C LYS A 557 8.51 -32.43 8.60
N ASP A 558 8.54 -32.16 7.30
CA ASP A 558 9.62 -32.61 6.43
C ASP A 558 10.99 -32.01 6.80
N GLN A 559 11.04 -30.74 7.22
CA GLN A 559 12.29 -30.10 7.69
C GLN A 559 12.71 -30.64 9.05
N ALA A 560 11.77 -30.84 9.98
CA ALA A 560 12.07 -31.41 11.29
C ALA A 560 12.70 -32.80 11.15
N GLN A 561 12.13 -33.66 10.30
CA GLN A 561 12.67 -34.98 10.00
C GLN A 561 14.09 -34.91 9.41
N LYS A 562 14.33 -34.02 8.45
CA LYS A 562 15.65 -33.83 7.83
C LYS A 562 16.73 -33.32 8.79
N LEU A 563 16.32 -32.57 9.81
CA LEU A 563 17.19 -32.06 10.86
C LEU A 563 17.32 -33.01 12.06
N GLY A 564 16.60 -34.15 12.07
CA GLY A 564 16.56 -35.04 13.23
C GLY A 564 15.82 -34.46 14.44
N LEU A 565 14.93 -33.48 14.24
CA LEU A 565 14.12 -32.86 15.28
C LEU A 565 12.74 -33.52 15.38
N SER A 566 12.21 -33.63 16.60
CA SER A 566 10.82 -34.05 16.81
C SER A 566 9.84 -33.00 16.26
N TYR A 567 8.91 -33.44 15.43
CA TYR A 567 7.87 -32.55 14.88
C TYR A 567 6.75 -32.31 15.90
N ASP A 568 6.58 -31.05 16.30
CA ASP A 568 5.46 -30.57 17.11
C ASP A 568 4.82 -29.32 16.44
N PRO A 569 3.54 -29.38 16.01
CA PRO A 569 2.83 -28.24 15.46
C PRO A 569 2.69 -27.05 16.40
N ALA A 570 2.55 -27.26 17.72
CA ALA A 570 2.36 -26.17 18.68
C ALA A 570 3.62 -25.31 18.79
N ARG A 571 4.80 -25.95 18.77
CA ARG A 571 6.11 -25.27 18.76
C ARG A 571 6.33 -24.37 17.55
N LEU A 572 5.59 -24.53 16.46
CA LEU A 572 5.67 -23.59 15.33
C LEU A 572 5.22 -22.17 15.68
N VAL A 573 4.43 -22.02 16.75
CA VAL A 573 3.87 -20.75 17.23
C VAL A 573 4.48 -20.35 18.58
N ASP A 574 4.66 -21.32 19.47
CA ASP A 574 5.10 -21.04 20.85
C ASP A 574 6.63 -20.95 21.01
N ASP A 575 7.39 -21.53 20.07
CA ASP A 575 8.85 -21.58 20.08
C ASP A 575 9.44 -20.88 18.83
N PRO A 576 9.74 -19.58 18.93
CA PRO A 576 10.38 -18.82 17.85
C PRO A 576 11.64 -19.49 17.29
N SER A 577 12.51 -20.02 18.15
CA SER A 577 13.77 -20.64 17.72
C SER A 577 13.51 -21.88 16.88
N TYR A 578 12.53 -22.70 17.24
CA TYR A 578 12.12 -23.86 16.44
C TYR A 578 11.56 -23.45 15.07
N ASN A 579 10.63 -22.48 15.02
CA ASN A 579 10.07 -21.99 13.75
C ASN A 579 11.16 -21.43 12.82
N LEU A 580 12.05 -20.59 13.35
CA LEU A 580 13.15 -19.97 12.60
C LEU A 580 14.16 -21.02 12.10
N THR A 581 14.47 -22.05 12.90
CA THR A 581 15.39 -23.13 12.51
C THR A 581 14.84 -23.95 11.34
N LEU A 582 13.56 -24.34 11.41
CA LEU A 582 12.92 -25.07 10.32
C LEU A 582 12.79 -24.23 9.05
N GLY A 583 12.49 -22.94 9.18
CA GLY A 583 12.39 -22.03 8.05
C GLY A 583 13.73 -21.73 7.39
N ALA A 584 14.80 -21.55 8.19
CA ALA A 584 16.17 -21.44 7.70
C ALA A 584 16.57 -22.67 6.87
N SER A 585 16.30 -23.86 7.38
CA SER A 585 16.57 -25.13 6.68
C SER A 585 15.80 -25.25 5.36
N PHE A 586 14.52 -24.87 5.34
CA PHE A 586 13.73 -24.87 4.11
C PHE A 586 14.27 -23.87 3.08
N TYR A 587 14.59 -22.65 3.51
CA TYR A 587 15.19 -21.63 2.65
C TYR A 587 16.52 -22.10 2.05
N GLU A 588 17.45 -22.62 2.86
CA GLU A 588 18.75 -23.11 2.38
C GLU A 588 18.60 -24.29 1.43
N ARG A 589 17.56 -25.12 1.58
CA ARG A 589 17.24 -26.16 0.61
C ARG A 589 16.83 -25.56 -0.74
N MET A 590 15.98 -24.54 -0.77
CA MET A 590 15.61 -23.86 -2.01
C MET A 590 16.81 -23.17 -2.64
N ARG A 591 17.64 -22.49 -1.84
CA ARG A 591 18.87 -21.84 -2.31
C ARG A 591 19.82 -22.83 -2.96
N ARG A 592 20.05 -24.01 -2.35
CA ARG A 592 20.86 -25.08 -2.95
C ARG A 592 20.23 -25.65 -4.22
N TYR A 593 18.91 -25.86 -4.24
CA TYR A 593 18.19 -26.35 -5.42
C TYR A 593 18.37 -25.42 -6.63
N TYR A 594 18.37 -24.10 -6.41
CA TYR A 594 18.62 -23.08 -7.44
C TYR A 594 20.08 -22.62 -7.54
N GLN A 595 21.03 -23.48 -7.13
CA GLN A 595 22.48 -23.28 -7.32
C GLN A 595 22.98 -21.95 -6.72
N GLY A 596 22.46 -21.56 -5.56
CA GLY A 596 22.87 -20.34 -4.85
C GLY A 596 22.00 -19.12 -5.12
N SER A 597 21.06 -19.15 -6.07
CA SER A 597 20.23 -17.99 -6.41
C SER A 597 19.26 -17.62 -5.28
N HIS A 598 19.45 -16.45 -4.68
CA HIS A 598 18.54 -15.88 -3.67
C HIS A 598 17.18 -15.54 -4.28
N LEU A 599 17.16 -14.88 -5.45
CA LEU A 599 15.93 -14.56 -6.19
C LEU A 599 15.02 -15.77 -6.38
N LEU A 600 15.55 -16.86 -6.94
CA LEU A 600 14.75 -18.06 -7.23
C LEU A 600 14.38 -18.83 -5.95
N ALA A 601 15.25 -18.81 -4.94
CA ALA A 601 14.94 -19.40 -3.64
C ALA A 601 13.77 -18.70 -2.94
N VAL A 602 13.78 -17.37 -2.93
CA VAL A 602 12.70 -16.54 -2.38
C VAL A 602 11.40 -16.74 -3.17
N ALA A 603 11.46 -16.74 -4.51
CA ALA A 603 10.32 -17.03 -5.35
C ALA A 603 9.71 -18.42 -5.04
N ALA A 604 10.57 -19.44 -4.87
CA ALA A 604 10.13 -20.80 -4.59
C ALA A 604 9.67 -21.02 -3.14
N TYR A 605 10.14 -20.20 -2.20
CA TYR A 605 9.65 -20.21 -0.82
C TYR A 605 8.16 -19.85 -0.79
N ASN A 606 7.75 -18.83 -1.55
CA ASN A 606 6.37 -18.37 -1.64
C ASN A 606 5.51 -19.19 -2.62
N ALA A 607 5.95 -19.33 -3.88
CA ALA A 607 5.14 -19.94 -4.94
C ALA A 607 5.36 -21.45 -5.10
N GLY A 608 6.35 -22.02 -4.41
CA GLY A 608 6.79 -23.41 -4.61
C GLY A 608 7.68 -23.59 -5.85
N PRO A 609 8.61 -24.56 -5.83
CA PRO A 609 9.59 -24.74 -6.91
C PRO A 609 8.97 -25.15 -8.25
N GLY A 610 7.84 -25.87 -8.24
CA GLY A 610 7.15 -26.25 -9.48
C GLY A 610 6.66 -25.04 -10.30
N ASN A 611 6.17 -23.99 -9.63
CA ASN A 611 5.72 -22.77 -10.31
C ASN A 611 6.90 -21.97 -10.83
N VAL A 612 7.98 -21.85 -10.04
CA VAL A 612 9.22 -21.18 -10.48
C VAL A 612 9.84 -21.88 -11.70
N ASN A 613 9.93 -23.21 -11.70
CA ASN A 613 10.45 -23.97 -12.85
C ASN A 613 9.61 -23.79 -14.12
N ARG A 614 8.28 -23.71 -13.99
CA ARG A 614 7.40 -23.38 -15.12
C ARG A 614 7.73 -21.99 -15.67
N TYR A 615 7.90 -21.01 -14.80
CA TYR A 615 8.22 -19.64 -15.20
C TYR A 615 9.60 -19.52 -15.86
N LEU A 616 10.62 -20.20 -15.33
CA LEU A 616 11.93 -20.32 -15.97
C LEU A 616 11.84 -20.86 -17.40
N SER A 617 10.95 -21.82 -17.63
CA SER A 617 10.74 -22.41 -18.96
C SER A 617 10.02 -21.47 -19.93
N SER A 618 9.14 -20.61 -19.43
CA SER A 618 8.33 -19.70 -20.26
C SER A 618 9.01 -18.36 -20.56
N TYR A 619 9.82 -17.83 -19.63
CA TYR A 619 10.37 -16.46 -19.71
C TYR A 619 11.90 -16.41 -19.66
N GLY A 620 12.54 -17.58 -19.62
CA GLY A 620 13.98 -17.71 -19.51
C GLY A 620 14.48 -17.70 -18.07
N ASP A 621 15.77 -18.02 -17.93
CA ASP A 621 16.45 -18.10 -16.65
C ASP A 621 17.13 -16.76 -16.31
N PRO A 622 16.72 -16.06 -15.23
CA PRO A 622 17.25 -14.74 -14.89
C PRO A 622 18.72 -14.78 -14.43
N ARG A 623 19.29 -15.97 -14.24
CA ARG A 623 20.71 -16.16 -13.95
C ARG A 623 21.59 -16.02 -15.20
N LEU A 624 20.99 -16.03 -16.39
CA LEU A 624 21.71 -15.89 -17.65
C LEU A 624 21.83 -14.41 -18.03
N ALA A 625 22.97 -14.02 -18.62
CA ALA A 625 23.28 -12.63 -18.93
C ALA A 625 22.35 -11.98 -19.97
N ASN A 626 21.65 -12.78 -20.78
CA ASN A 626 20.71 -12.30 -21.79
C ASN A 626 19.29 -12.05 -21.27
N VAL A 627 19.04 -12.24 -19.98
CA VAL A 627 17.76 -11.98 -19.33
C VAL A 627 17.94 -10.80 -18.36
N ASP A 628 17.20 -9.72 -18.59
CA ASP A 628 17.13 -8.61 -17.63
C ASP A 628 16.34 -9.09 -16.40
N VAL A 629 17.01 -9.14 -15.25
CA VAL A 629 16.43 -9.68 -14.01
C VAL A 629 15.27 -8.83 -13.49
N ILE A 630 15.31 -7.52 -13.71
CA ILE A 630 14.27 -6.59 -13.27
C ILE A 630 13.03 -6.78 -14.14
N ASP A 631 13.22 -6.93 -15.45
CA ASP A 631 12.15 -7.32 -16.36
C ASP A 631 11.56 -8.68 -16.00
N TRP A 632 12.40 -9.67 -15.70
CA TRP A 632 11.95 -11.01 -15.32
C TRP A 632 11.10 -10.99 -14.04
N ILE A 633 11.46 -10.16 -13.04
CA ILE A 633 10.65 -9.97 -11.84
C ILE A 633 9.33 -9.29 -12.20
N GLU A 634 9.36 -8.22 -12.99
CA GLU A 634 8.16 -7.47 -13.39
C GLU A 634 7.22 -8.26 -14.29
N ASP A 635 7.73 -9.20 -15.08
CA ASP A 635 6.91 -10.04 -15.95
C ASP A 635 6.37 -11.29 -15.20
N PHE A 636 6.72 -11.46 -13.91
CA PHE A 636 6.28 -12.61 -13.09
C PHE A 636 4.75 -12.63 -12.93
N PRO A 637 4.02 -13.68 -13.39
CA PRO A 637 2.56 -13.63 -13.51
C PRO A 637 1.78 -13.53 -12.20
N LEU A 638 2.34 -14.05 -11.11
CA LEU A 638 1.72 -13.97 -9.78
C LEU A 638 2.12 -12.66 -9.12
N ASP A 639 1.22 -11.68 -9.10
CA ASP A 639 1.44 -10.36 -8.48
C ASP A 639 1.87 -10.47 -7.01
N GLU A 640 1.29 -11.43 -6.28
CA GLU A 640 1.66 -11.72 -4.89
C GLU A 640 3.14 -12.11 -4.80
N THR A 641 3.60 -13.05 -5.64
CA THR A 641 4.99 -13.52 -5.64
C THR A 641 5.94 -12.45 -6.14
N ARG A 642 5.58 -11.66 -7.15
CA ARG A 642 6.38 -10.50 -7.61
C ARG A 642 6.64 -9.54 -6.47
N ASN A 643 5.59 -9.12 -5.78
CA ASN A 643 5.69 -8.22 -4.63
C ASN A 643 6.45 -8.87 -3.47
N TYR A 644 6.28 -10.17 -3.25
CA TYR A 644 6.98 -10.93 -2.23
C TYR A 644 8.49 -10.94 -2.47
N ILE A 645 8.94 -11.22 -3.69
CA ILE A 645 10.35 -11.19 -4.09
C ILE A 645 10.95 -9.81 -3.77
N GLN A 646 10.32 -8.75 -4.27
CA GLN A 646 10.80 -7.38 -4.06
C GLN A 646 10.93 -7.05 -2.56
N ARG A 647 9.92 -7.39 -1.77
CA ARG A 647 9.87 -7.13 -0.32
C ARG A 647 10.87 -7.95 0.49
N VAL A 648 11.11 -9.21 0.15
CA VAL A 648 12.09 -10.02 0.87
C VAL A 648 13.50 -9.54 0.54
N LEU A 649 13.80 -9.25 -0.72
CA LEU A 649 15.14 -8.84 -1.12
C LEU A 649 15.48 -7.42 -0.60
N GLU A 650 14.52 -6.48 -0.61
CA GLU A 650 14.76 -5.15 -0.01
C GLU A 650 15.00 -5.25 1.51
N ASN A 651 14.30 -6.17 2.20
CA ASN A 651 14.52 -6.44 3.61
C ASN A 651 15.90 -7.08 3.85
N ALA A 652 16.34 -7.99 2.98
CA ALA A 652 17.63 -8.65 3.12
C ALA A 652 18.79 -7.65 3.10
N VAL A 653 18.73 -6.65 2.22
CA VAL A 653 19.71 -5.55 2.19
C VAL A 653 19.71 -4.78 3.51
N VAL A 654 18.54 -4.41 4.03
CA VAL A 654 18.47 -3.68 5.32
C VAL A 654 18.99 -4.55 6.47
N TYR A 655 18.63 -5.83 6.52
CA TYR A 655 19.13 -6.75 7.55
C TYR A 655 20.65 -6.93 7.46
N SER A 656 21.23 -7.04 6.27
CA SER A 656 22.69 -7.10 6.10
C SER A 656 23.40 -5.86 6.64
N ARG A 657 22.79 -4.67 6.48
CA ARG A 657 23.30 -3.40 7.04
C ARG A 657 23.26 -3.33 8.57
N ILE A 658 22.43 -4.14 9.22
CA ILE A 658 22.25 -4.14 10.67
C ILE A 658 22.72 -5.42 11.36
N ASP A 659 23.29 -6.37 10.63
CA ASP A 659 23.79 -7.63 11.17
C ASP A 659 24.86 -7.34 12.24
N PRO A 660 24.71 -7.89 13.46
CA PRO A 660 25.68 -7.71 14.54
C PRO A 660 27.07 -8.30 14.22
N ASP A 661 27.16 -9.28 13.30
CA ASP A 661 28.44 -9.82 12.86
C ASP A 661 28.91 -9.14 11.57
N THR A 662 29.73 -8.09 11.75
CA THR A 662 30.27 -7.31 10.63
C THR A 662 31.13 -8.12 9.65
N ASN A 663 31.64 -9.30 10.01
CA ASN A 663 32.38 -10.15 9.08
C ASN A 663 31.45 -10.87 8.10
N ARG A 664 30.21 -11.21 8.51
CA ARG A 664 29.18 -11.72 7.59
C ARG A 664 28.71 -10.63 6.62
N SER A 665 28.55 -9.40 7.10
CA SER A 665 28.17 -8.26 6.25
C SER A 665 29.25 -7.85 5.24
N ARG A 666 30.54 -8.14 5.50
CA ARG A 666 31.66 -7.68 4.64
C ARG A 666 31.89 -8.56 3.40
N VAL A 667 31.28 -9.74 3.32
CA VAL A 667 31.45 -10.69 2.20
C VAL A 667 30.16 -10.75 1.38
N GLY A 668 29.86 -9.66 0.68
CA GLY A 668 28.65 -9.53 -0.15
C GLY A 668 27.34 -9.41 0.65
N GLY A 669 26.28 -8.94 -0.01
CA GLY A 669 24.93 -8.84 0.54
C GLY A 669 24.54 -7.46 1.06
N GLN A 670 25.37 -6.43 0.87
CA GLN A 670 25.07 -5.04 1.29
C GLN A 670 24.40 -4.20 0.19
N ALA A 671 24.39 -4.73 -1.03
CA ALA A 671 23.73 -4.16 -2.19
C ALA A 671 22.61 -5.11 -2.66
N LEU A 672 21.65 -4.58 -3.42
CA LEU A 672 20.53 -5.40 -3.89
C LEU A 672 20.99 -6.35 -5.01
N SER A 673 21.96 -5.94 -5.82
CA SER A 673 22.52 -6.79 -6.88
C SER A 673 23.15 -8.08 -6.35
N ASP A 674 23.67 -8.10 -5.12
CA ASP A 674 24.22 -9.30 -4.47
C ASP A 674 23.18 -10.43 -4.38
N TYR A 675 21.90 -10.07 -4.23
CA TYR A 675 20.80 -11.03 -4.19
C TYR A 675 20.19 -11.33 -5.56
N LEU A 676 20.49 -10.51 -6.56
CA LEU A 676 19.97 -10.62 -7.94
C LEU A 676 20.93 -11.33 -8.90
N GLY A 677 22.16 -11.64 -8.47
CA GLY A 677 23.18 -12.31 -9.30
C GLY A 677 24.31 -11.40 -9.79
N GLY A 678 24.37 -10.15 -9.31
CA GLY A 678 25.46 -9.20 -9.55
C GLY A 678 25.08 -7.97 -10.39
N MET A 679 25.97 -6.96 -10.38
CA MET A 679 25.77 -5.64 -11.03
C MET A 679 25.44 -5.70 -12.53
N ASN A 680 25.97 -6.71 -13.23
CA ASN A 680 25.73 -6.90 -14.67
C ASN A 680 24.24 -7.04 -15.02
N HIS A 681 23.40 -7.36 -14.03
CA HIS A 681 21.96 -7.54 -14.21
C HIS A 681 21.12 -6.28 -13.93
N ILE A 682 21.71 -5.19 -13.40
CA ILE A 682 20.95 -3.98 -13.02
C ILE A 682 21.34 -2.69 -13.78
N GLY A 683 22.40 -2.72 -14.58
CA GLY A 683 22.82 -1.62 -15.47
C GLY A 683 24.10 -0.90 -15.03
N PRO A 684 24.64 0.02 -15.87
CA PRO A 684 25.90 0.72 -15.57
C PRO A 684 25.74 1.75 -14.45
N THR A 685 26.76 1.87 -13.60
CA THR A 685 26.84 2.90 -12.55
C THR A 685 26.98 4.30 -13.15
N LEU A 686 26.22 5.27 -12.64
CA LEU A 686 26.31 6.69 -12.97
C LEU A 686 27.08 7.43 -11.86
N SER A 687 28.39 7.20 -11.76
CA SER A 687 29.24 7.87 -10.76
C SER A 687 29.34 9.38 -11.00
N GLN A 688 29.67 10.15 -9.96
CA GLN A 688 29.80 11.63 -10.04
C GLN A 688 30.89 12.13 -11.01
N SER A 689 31.72 11.23 -11.54
CA SER A 689 32.83 11.53 -12.46
C SER A 689 32.46 11.45 -13.95
N GLN A 690 31.19 11.21 -14.28
CA GLN A 690 30.63 11.21 -15.63
C GLN A 690 29.39 12.09 -15.70
#